data_AF-A0A125SLP3-F1
#
_entry.id   AF-A0A125SLP3-F1
#
_cell.length_a   1.000
_cell.length_b   1.000
_cell.length_c   1.000
_cell.angle_alpha   90.00
_cell.angle_beta   90.00
_cell.angle_gamma   90.00
#
_symmetry.space_group_name_H-M   'P 1'
#
loop_
_entity.id
_entity.type
_entity.pdbx_description
1 polymer ?
#
loop_
_entity_poly.entity_id
_entity_poly.type
_entity_poly.pdbx_seq_one_letter_code
_entity_poly.pdbx_strand_id
1 'polypeptide(L)'
;MSTTVKTTKYTYRSSSGGTTTGDVTMEYGTDLGALTRLEDKIRLLQEDLEFERELRQRIEREKSDLTVHLMQMSERLDEAEGSTESQVEMNKKRDAELSKLRKLLEDVHLESEETAHHLRKKHQEAIVELQDQVDQANKNRVRIEKEKQKFQTEVYDLLAQVESAHKDRLSAQKTVEKYEVTVHEMNLRIEELSRTVTEITSQRARLSSENSDLMKEVQEFKVSLDNVNHIKSQLATQLEDTRRKLEDEERRRSNLEITVHTLEMEVESYKVQLEEETELRIDFERQLVKANGDAATYKTKYETECLAHADEVEELRRRITQKCAEYEEQLEALLNKCGSLEKAKSRLQSEVEVLVMDLEKATTHVQTLEKRVVQIEKINIELKSKVEEITVLYDGCQKDLRNKVADLQKAQHENEKLRDQVAALTRENKKLTDELNDAKAHLSDAARRIHEMEIEIKRLENEREELSIAYKEAETLRKQEEAKAQRLTSELTAVRHDFERRITAKEEELEALKKQMSIEIDQLSQRLAEAEAKVKTEVARIKKKMQVQITELEMSLDVANKQNIDMQKTIKTQSTRIMELQSHYDEVSRQLQQTIDNLGVSQRRVQALTAELEELRVTLEQTLRAKRAVEQQLEESHTKISELNTINVNLTSVKGKLENEFLVLQNDYEEISKELRVSDERYNRVIVELKSTKDLLVEEQERVTKIESIKKSLEIEVRNLQVRIEEVEVNALAGGRRVVSKLESRIRDIEVELEEEKRRHSETQKIMRKKEHRVKELLLQTEEDHKTITMLNDAVEKLSEKVKMYKRQLSEQEGMTQQNLTRVRRFQRELEAAEDRAEQAESNLNFIRSRHRTIVTSPGSVKQVFVTTTTEESTSSSQY
;
A
#
# COMPACT_ATOMS: atom_id res chain seq x y z
N MET A 1 -202.76 70.84 7.58
CA MET A 1 -204.24 70.95 7.53
C MET A 1 -204.73 70.43 6.18
N SER A 2 -206.01 70.04 6.07
CA SER A 2 -206.75 69.96 4.80
C SER A 2 -206.91 71.39 4.20
N THR A 3 -207.34 71.69 2.97
CA THR A 3 -208.01 70.96 1.86
C THR A 3 -207.53 71.63 0.53
N THR A 4 -207.78 71.27 -0.74
CA THR A 4 -208.81 70.49 -1.47
C THR A 4 -208.19 69.94 -2.77
N VAL A 5 -208.86 69.00 -3.49
CA VAL A 5 -208.27 68.28 -4.64
C VAL A 5 -209.15 68.31 -5.90
N LYS A 6 -208.51 68.37 -7.08
CA LYS A 6 -209.05 68.00 -8.41
C LYS A 6 -207.95 67.28 -9.22
N THR A 7 -208.36 66.41 -10.15
CA THR A 7 -207.44 65.54 -10.92
C THR A 7 -207.47 65.89 -12.41
N THR A 8 -206.31 65.97 -13.08
CA THR A 8 -206.23 66.21 -14.54
C THR A 8 -204.98 65.55 -15.14
N LYS A 9 -205.04 65.24 -16.44
CA LYS A 9 -204.11 64.40 -17.23
C LYS A 9 -203.28 65.28 -18.17
N TYR A 10 -201.94 65.13 -18.22
CA TYR A 10 -201.10 65.65 -19.32
C TYR A 10 -199.75 64.91 -19.48
N THR A 11 -199.08 65.17 -20.61
CA THR A 11 -197.95 64.44 -21.23
C THR A 11 -196.58 65.11 -20.99
N TYR A 12 -195.45 64.40 -21.22
CA TYR A 12 -194.14 64.84 -21.80
C TYR A 12 -193.28 63.55 -22.04
N ARG A 13 -192.57 63.31 -23.16
CA ARG A 13 -191.24 63.80 -23.65
C ARG A 13 -190.06 63.47 -22.69
N SER A 14 -188.86 63.08 -23.15
CA SER A 14 -188.27 62.96 -24.52
C SER A 14 -187.00 62.07 -24.55
N SER A 15 -186.54 61.67 -25.77
CA SER A 15 -185.15 61.28 -26.18
C SER A 15 -184.42 60.13 -25.45
N SER A 16 -183.63 59.25 -26.09
CA SER A 16 -183.38 58.92 -27.51
C SER A 16 -182.45 57.69 -27.57
N GLY A 17 -182.60 56.72 -28.47
CA GLY A 17 -183.67 56.49 -29.44
C GLY A 17 -183.35 55.36 -30.43
N GLY A 18 -184.37 54.90 -31.17
CA GLY A 18 -184.26 54.01 -32.34
C GLY A 18 -183.97 52.53 -32.05
N THR A 19 -184.46 51.55 -32.81
CA THR A 19 -185.51 51.52 -33.87
C THR A 19 -185.89 50.02 -34.01
N THR A 20 -187.12 49.57 -34.29
CA THR A 20 -188.18 50.11 -35.16
C THR A 20 -189.60 49.90 -34.57
N THR A 21 -190.53 50.79 -34.92
CA THR A 21 -191.96 50.71 -34.54
C THR A 21 -192.84 50.02 -35.59
N GLY A 22 -194.04 49.61 -35.18
CA GLY A 22 -195.06 48.99 -36.04
C GLY A 22 -196.45 49.04 -35.41
N ASP A 23 -196.98 50.24 -35.18
CA ASP A 23 -198.34 50.45 -34.66
C ASP A 23 -199.41 50.17 -35.73
N VAL A 24 -200.48 49.42 -35.38
CA VAL A 24 -201.83 49.63 -35.92
C VAL A 24 -202.87 49.38 -34.82
N THR A 25 -203.87 50.27 -34.73
CA THR A 25 -205.05 50.23 -33.85
C THR A 25 -205.93 48.99 -34.06
N MET A 26 -206.52 48.32 -33.06
CA MET A 26 -207.53 48.76 -32.07
C MET A 26 -208.92 49.13 -32.64
N GLU A 27 -209.90 48.26 -32.40
CA GLU A 27 -211.34 48.58 -32.31
C GLU A 27 -211.89 48.11 -30.95
N TYR A 28 -212.96 48.73 -30.46
CA TYR A 28 -213.49 48.51 -29.11
C TYR A 28 -214.75 47.63 -29.11
N GLY A 29 -214.60 46.37 -28.68
CA GLY A 29 -215.71 45.51 -28.25
C GLY A 29 -215.73 45.37 -26.73
N THR A 30 -216.82 45.75 -26.07
CA THR A 30 -216.97 45.63 -24.60
C THR A 30 -217.36 44.20 -24.21
N ASP A 31 -216.38 43.34 -23.94
CA ASP A 31 -216.58 42.02 -23.34
C ASP A 31 -215.92 41.96 -21.95
N LEU A 32 -216.74 41.67 -20.93
CA LEU A 32 -216.34 41.68 -19.52
C LEU A 32 -215.45 40.47 -19.15
N GLY A 33 -215.40 39.43 -20.00
CA GLY A 33 -214.59 38.22 -19.78
C GLY A 33 -213.07 38.36 -20.01
N ALA A 34 -212.59 39.57 -20.35
CA ALA A 34 -211.18 39.84 -20.61
C ALA A 34 -210.36 40.22 -19.37
N LEU A 35 -210.98 40.81 -18.34
CA LEU A 35 -210.27 41.42 -17.21
C LEU A 35 -209.60 40.38 -16.29
N THR A 36 -210.36 39.36 -15.86
CA THR A 36 -209.88 38.31 -14.96
C THR A 36 -208.69 37.52 -15.52
N ARG A 37 -208.64 37.31 -16.84
CA ARG A 37 -207.52 36.61 -17.50
C ARG A 37 -206.21 37.42 -17.48
N LEU A 38 -206.28 38.74 -17.30
CA LEU A 38 -205.10 39.60 -17.14
C LEU A 38 -204.63 39.62 -15.69
N GLU A 39 -205.54 39.56 -14.72
CA GLU A 39 -205.22 39.49 -13.29
C GLU A 39 -204.48 38.19 -12.94
N ASP A 40 -204.99 37.03 -13.38
CA ASP A 40 -204.30 35.73 -13.21
C ASP A 40 -202.90 35.73 -13.85
N LYS A 41 -202.76 36.37 -15.03
CA LYS A 41 -201.47 36.43 -15.74
C LYS A 41 -200.47 37.38 -15.07
N ILE A 42 -200.93 38.45 -14.42
CA ILE A 42 -200.07 39.32 -13.61
C ILE A 42 -199.54 38.56 -12.40
N ARG A 43 -200.39 37.76 -11.73
CA ARG A 43 -199.97 36.95 -10.57
C ARG A 43 -198.92 35.91 -10.94
N LEU A 44 -199.10 35.16 -12.03
CA LEU A 44 -198.10 34.20 -12.52
C LEU A 44 -196.74 34.85 -12.78
N LEU A 45 -196.71 36.03 -13.41
CA LEU A 45 -195.49 36.79 -13.67
C LEU A 45 -194.84 37.39 -12.39
N GLN A 46 -195.56 37.47 -11.28
CA GLN A 46 -195.01 37.83 -9.97
C GLN A 46 -194.34 36.62 -9.31
N GLU A 47 -194.99 35.45 -9.34
CA GLU A 47 -194.44 34.18 -8.82
C GLU A 47 -193.15 33.78 -9.58
N ASP A 48 -193.12 33.91 -10.92
CA ASP A 48 -191.92 33.70 -11.73
C ASP A 48 -190.74 34.64 -11.35
N LEU A 49 -191.04 35.91 -11.06
CA LEU A 49 -190.02 36.93 -10.75
C LEU A 49 -189.40 36.73 -9.36
N GLU A 50 -190.16 36.22 -8.40
CA GLU A 50 -189.63 35.86 -7.08
C GLU A 50 -188.73 34.62 -7.18
N PHE A 51 -189.11 33.62 -7.99
CA PHE A 51 -188.28 32.44 -8.25
C PHE A 51 -186.94 32.80 -8.92
N GLU A 52 -186.91 33.70 -9.92
CA GLU A 52 -185.64 34.14 -10.54
C GLU A 52 -184.70 34.83 -9.53
N ARG A 53 -185.26 35.59 -8.58
CA ARG A 53 -184.49 36.28 -7.54
C ARG A 53 -183.86 35.32 -6.55
N GLU A 54 -184.58 34.28 -6.11
CA GLU A 54 -184.01 33.23 -5.27
C GLU A 54 -182.88 32.48 -6.01
N LEU A 55 -183.10 32.15 -7.29
CA LEU A 55 -182.10 31.44 -8.10
C LEU A 55 -180.79 32.25 -8.23
N ARG A 56 -180.88 33.55 -8.52
CA ARG A 56 -179.71 34.45 -8.55
C ARG A 56 -178.99 34.53 -7.21
N GLN A 57 -179.72 34.60 -6.10
CA GLN A 57 -179.11 34.65 -4.77
C GLN A 57 -178.44 33.33 -4.37
N ARG A 58 -178.84 32.20 -4.98
CA ARG A 58 -178.14 30.91 -4.85
C ARG A 58 -176.84 30.90 -5.65
N ILE A 59 -176.89 31.33 -6.91
CA ILE A 59 -175.74 31.36 -7.83
C ILE A 59 -174.63 32.30 -7.33
N GLU A 60 -174.95 33.48 -6.77
CA GLU A 60 -173.91 34.35 -6.20
C GLU A 60 -173.23 33.77 -4.93
N ARG A 61 -173.91 32.91 -4.15
CA ARG A 61 -173.27 32.17 -3.04
C ARG A 61 -172.34 31.07 -3.55
N GLU A 62 -172.81 30.24 -4.49
CA GLU A 62 -171.97 29.21 -5.11
C GLU A 62 -170.72 29.83 -5.77
N LYS A 63 -170.88 31.00 -6.38
CA LYS A 63 -169.79 31.80 -6.95
C LYS A 63 -168.84 32.39 -5.89
N SER A 64 -169.32 32.86 -4.73
CA SER A 64 -168.43 33.30 -3.65
C SER A 64 -167.62 32.14 -3.09
N ASP A 65 -168.26 30.98 -2.88
CA ASP A 65 -167.64 29.81 -2.26
C ASP A 65 -166.59 29.18 -3.20
N LEU A 66 -166.87 29.12 -4.51
CA LEU A 66 -165.90 28.75 -5.55
C LEU A 66 -164.72 29.74 -5.64
N THR A 67 -164.95 31.04 -5.40
CA THR A 67 -163.87 32.04 -5.39
C THR A 67 -162.93 31.84 -4.19
N VAL A 68 -163.48 31.55 -3.01
CA VAL A 68 -162.67 31.23 -1.81
C VAL A 68 -161.87 29.94 -2.00
N HIS A 69 -162.47 28.89 -2.57
CA HIS A 69 -161.75 27.67 -2.90
C HIS A 69 -160.64 27.88 -3.94
N LEU A 70 -160.83 28.77 -4.92
CA LEU A 70 -159.76 29.14 -5.85
C LEU A 70 -158.58 29.79 -5.12
N MET A 71 -158.83 30.75 -4.23
CA MET A 71 -157.76 31.38 -3.45
C MET A 71 -157.00 30.37 -2.57
N GLN A 72 -157.71 29.47 -1.88
CA GLN A 72 -157.09 28.41 -1.07
C GLN A 72 -156.23 27.44 -1.91
N MET A 73 -156.61 27.18 -3.16
CA MET A 73 -155.83 26.33 -4.06
C MET A 73 -154.63 27.07 -4.67
N SER A 74 -154.70 28.41 -4.83
CA SER A 74 -153.55 29.25 -5.17
C SER A 74 -152.54 29.36 -4.02
N GLU A 75 -152.97 29.65 -2.79
CA GLU A 75 -152.05 29.72 -1.63
C GLU A 75 -151.29 28.39 -1.45
N ARG A 76 -151.98 27.25 -1.61
CA ARG A 76 -151.35 25.91 -1.55
C ARG A 76 -150.47 25.57 -2.75
N LEU A 77 -150.60 26.28 -3.87
CA LEU A 77 -149.68 26.17 -5.01
C LEU A 77 -148.43 27.00 -4.73
N ASP A 78 -148.58 28.25 -4.29
CA ASP A 78 -147.48 29.15 -3.94
C ASP A 78 -146.58 28.56 -2.81
N GLU A 79 -147.19 27.95 -1.79
CA GLU A 79 -146.47 27.20 -0.74
C GLU A 79 -145.68 26.00 -1.31
N ALA A 80 -146.25 25.29 -2.28
CA ALA A 80 -145.61 24.13 -2.90
C ALA A 80 -144.47 24.53 -3.85
N GLU A 81 -144.62 25.64 -4.58
CA GLU A 81 -143.58 26.20 -5.44
C GLU A 81 -142.41 26.72 -4.60
N GLY A 82 -142.65 27.51 -3.54
CA GLY A 82 -141.60 27.98 -2.62
C GLY A 82 -140.85 26.84 -1.91
N SER A 83 -141.56 25.78 -1.52
CA SER A 83 -140.95 24.55 -0.99
C SER A 83 -140.04 23.86 -2.02
N THR A 84 -140.47 23.84 -3.29
CA THR A 84 -139.71 23.26 -4.41
C THR A 84 -138.46 24.09 -4.75
N GLU A 85 -138.54 25.42 -4.76
CA GLU A 85 -137.38 26.29 -4.98
C GLU A 85 -136.32 26.11 -3.88
N SER A 86 -136.75 26.05 -2.61
CA SER A 86 -135.87 25.78 -1.47
C SER A 86 -135.14 24.44 -1.59
N GLN A 87 -135.84 23.39 -2.04
CA GLN A 87 -135.24 22.08 -2.30
C GLN A 87 -134.24 22.12 -3.47
N VAL A 88 -134.52 22.90 -4.52
CA VAL A 88 -133.60 23.12 -5.65
C VAL A 88 -132.35 23.91 -5.23
N GLU A 89 -132.49 24.92 -4.37
CA GLU A 89 -131.36 25.63 -3.76
C GLU A 89 -130.47 24.72 -2.91
N MET A 90 -131.06 23.88 -2.05
CA MET A 90 -130.31 22.91 -1.26
C MET A 90 -129.57 21.91 -2.13
N ASN A 91 -130.21 21.40 -3.20
CA ASN A 91 -129.55 20.51 -4.15
C ASN A 91 -128.36 21.22 -4.85
N LYS A 92 -128.53 22.45 -5.34
CA LYS A 92 -127.44 23.24 -5.94
C LYS A 92 -126.26 23.46 -4.98
N LYS A 93 -126.53 23.75 -3.70
CA LYS A 93 -125.50 23.89 -2.66
C LYS A 93 -124.77 22.56 -2.43
N ARG A 94 -125.52 21.45 -2.30
CA ARG A 94 -124.96 20.10 -2.13
C ARG A 94 -124.11 19.67 -3.32
N ASP A 95 -124.53 19.95 -4.55
CA ASP A 95 -123.77 19.59 -5.76
C ASP A 95 -122.50 20.45 -5.91
N ALA A 96 -122.54 21.72 -5.50
CA ALA A 96 -121.34 22.57 -5.44
C ALA A 96 -120.35 22.10 -4.35
N GLU A 97 -120.85 21.64 -3.20
CA GLU A 97 -120.02 21.04 -2.14
C GLU A 97 -119.44 19.69 -2.58
N LEU A 98 -120.23 18.82 -3.21
CA LEU A 98 -119.75 17.56 -3.80
C LEU A 98 -118.70 17.80 -4.89
N SER A 99 -118.83 18.87 -5.70
CA SER A 99 -117.82 19.27 -6.68
C SER A 99 -116.52 19.72 -6.01
N LYS A 100 -116.60 20.55 -4.95
CA LYS A 100 -115.43 20.97 -4.16
C LYS A 100 -114.74 19.77 -3.48
N LEU A 101 -115.51 18.88 -2.86
CA LEU A 101 -114.98 17.70 -2.17
C LEU A 101 -114.34 16.70 -3.14
N ARG A 102 -114.90 16.52 -4.35
CA ARG A 102 -114.27 15.73 -5.42
C ARG A 102 -112.94 16.34 -5.84
N LYS A 103 -112.89 17.66 -6.06
CA LYS A 103 -111.62 18.31 -6.42
C LYS A 103 -110.60 18.20 -5.28
N LEU A 104 -110.99 18.45 -4.04
CA LEU A 104 -110.07 18.34 -2.90
C LEU A 104 -109.53 16.90 -2.73
N LEU A 105 -110.35 15.89 -3.02
CA LEU A 105 -109.93 14.49 -3.03
C LEU A 105 -108.96 14.18 -4.18
N GLU A 106 -109.17 14.78 -5.35
CA GLU A 106 -108.29 14.67 -6.53
C GLU A 106 -106.94 15.39 -6.30
N ASP A 107 -106.96 16.60 -5.76
CA ASP A 107 -105.77 17.38 -5.36
C ASP A 107 -104.95 16.61 -4.29
N VAL A 108 -105.60 16.05 -3.25
CA VAL A 108 -104.93 15.22 -2.22
C VAL A 108 -104.44 13.86 -2.77
N HIS A 109 -105.14 13.28 -3.74
CA HIS A 109 -104.67 12.05 -4.38
C HIS A 109 -103.41 12.32 -5.22
N LEU A 110 -103.36 13.43 -5.95
CA LEU A 110 -102.19 13.87 -6.71
C LEU A 110 -100.98 14.12 -5.79
N GLU A 111 -101.18 14.84 -4.67
CA GLU A 111 -100.12 15.07 -3.66
C GLU A 111 -99.61 13.74 -3.06
N SER A 112 -100.50 12.76 -2.83
CA SER A 112 -100.15 11.41 -2.40
C SER A 112 -99.36 10.63 -3.47
N GLU A 113 -99.69 10.78 -4.75
CA GLU A 113 -98.92 10.17 -5.84
C GLU A 113 -97.55 10.83 -6.05
N GLU A 114 -97.46 12.16 -5.99
CA GLU A 114 -96.19 12.89 -6.10
C GLU A 114 -95.25 12.56 -4.93
N THR A 115 -95.75 12.55 -3.70
CA THR A 115 -94.95 12.15 -2.53
C THR A 115 -94.54 10.68 -2.60
N ALA A 116 -95.41 9.77 -3.02
CA ALA A 116 -95.07 8.36 -3.25
C ALA A 116 -94.09 8.16 -4.43
N HIS A 117 -94.08 9.04 -5.42
CA HIS A 117 -93.09 9.04 -6.50
C HIS A 117 -91.74 9.58 -6.02
N HIS A 118 -91.72 10.68 -5.27
CA HIS A 118 -90.50 11.27 -4.69
C HIS A 118 -89.81 10.33 -3.69
N LEU A 119 -90.59 9.62 -2.85
CA LEU A 119 -90.07 8.59 -1.95
C LEU A 119 -89.50 7.40 -2.73
N ARG A 120 -90.18 6.92 -3.78
CA ARG A 120 -89.66 5.85 -4.66
C ARG A 120 -88.37 6.28 -5.36
N LYS A 121 -88.29 7.51 -5.86
CA LYS A 121 -87.08 8.07 -6.48
C LYS A 121 -85.92 8.12 -5.47
N LYS A 122 -86.12 8.72 -4.29
CA LYS A 122 -85.08 8.76 -3.23
C LYS A 122 -84.61 7.38 -2.79
N HIS A 123 -85.54 6.42 -2.68
CA HIS A 123 -85.19 5.03 -2.34
C HIS A 123 -84.36 4.37 -3.45
N GLN A 124 -84.70 4.60 -4.72
CA GLN A 124 -83.93 4.11 -5.86
C GLN A 124 -82.54 4.76 -5.96
N GLU A 125 -82.42 6.05 -5.67
CA GLU A 125 -81.13 6.78 -5.60
C GLU A 125 -80.25 6.21 -4.48
N ALA A 126 -80.80 5.98 -3.29
CA ALA A 126 -80.08 5.35 -2.18
C ALA A 126 -79.68 3.88 -2.47
N ILE A 127 -80.51 3.12 -3.20
CA ILE A 127 -80.15 1.76 -3.65
C ILE A 127 -78.96 1.81 -4.62
N VAL A 128 -78.92 2.75 -5.56
CA VAL A 128 -77.80 2.93 -6.49
C VAL A 128 -76.53 3.33 -5.75
N GLU A 129 -76.61 4.28 -4.80
CA GLU A 129 -75.44 4.68 -4.01
C GLU A 129 -74.88 3.52 -3.17
N LEU A 130 -75.75 2.73 -2.53
CA LEU A 130 -75.33 1.53 -1.80
C LEU A 130 -74.73 0.46 -2.73
N GLN A 131 -75.24 0.31 -3.96
CA GLN A 131 -74.68 -0.60 -4.95
C GLN A 131 -73.28 -0.16 -5.40
N ASP A 132 -73.07 1.13 -5.67
CA ASP A 132 -71.75 1.69 -5.99
C ASP A 132 -70.76 1.54 -4.82
N GLN A 133 -71.21 1.75 -3.58
CA GLN A 133 -70.41 1.49 -2.37
C GLN A 133 -70.02 0.00 -2.25
N VAL A 134 -70.93 -0.94 -2.53
CA VAL A 134 -70.64 -2.39 -2.54
C VAL A 134 -69.65 -2.77 -3.64
N ASP A 135 -69.79 -2.22 -4.84
CA ASP A 135 -68.86 -2.48 -5.95
C ASP A 135 -67.47 -1.88 -5.68
N GLN A 136 -67.40 -0.70 -5.06
CA GLN A 136 -66.14 -0.08 -4.64
C GLN A 136 -65.47 -0.86 -3.50
N ALA A 137 -66.24 -1.33 -2.51
CA ALA A 137 -65.75 -2.22 -1.47
C ALA A 137 -65.21 -3.55 -2.05
N ASN A 138 -65.89 -4.13 -3.05
CA ASN A 138 -65.41 -5.33 -3.74
C ASN A 138 -64.12 -5.09 -4.54
N LYS A 139 -64.00 -3.96 -5.25
CA LYS A 139 -62.75 -3.56 -5.94
C LYS A 139 -61.59 -3.42 -4.93
N ASN A 140 -61.83 -2.76 -3.80
CA ASN A 140 -60.85 -2.62 -2.72
C ASN A 140 -60.47 -3.98 -2.11
N ARG A 141 -61.44 -4.88 -1.86
CA ARG A 141 -61.19 -6.24 -1.37
C ARG A 141 -60.31 -7.05 -2.32
N VAL A 142 -60.59 -7.01 -3.63
CA VAL A 142 -59.78 -7.69 -4.65
C VAL A 142 -58.37 -7.10 -4.77
N ARG A 143 -58.21 -5.78 -4.57
CA ARG A 143 -56.90 -5.13 -4.50
C ARG A 143 -56.11 -5.59 -3.28
N ILE A 144 -56.71 -5.54 -2.08
CA ILE A 144 -56.07 -5.93 -0.82
C ILE A 144 -55.66 -7.42 -0.86
N GLU A 145 -56.50 -8.30 -1.42
CA GLU A 145 -56.15 -9.73 -1.53
C GLU A 145 -54.96 -9.96 -2.48
N LYS A 146 -54.80 -9.15 -3.54
CA LYS A 146 -53.60 -9.16 -4.41
C LYS A 146 -52.36 -8.60 -3.73
N GLU A 147 -52.49 -7.53 -2.95
CA GLU A 147 -51.38 -6.94 -2.18
C GLU A 147 -50.92 -7.91 -1.07
N LYS A 148 -51.86 -8.55 -0.37
CA LYS A 148 -51.63 -9.66 0.57
C LYS A 148 -50.92 -10.85 -0.08
N GLN A 149 -51.33 -11.29 -1.28
CA GLN A 149 -50.63 -12.36 -2.00
C GLN A 149 -49.18 -12.00 -2.34
N LYS A 150 -48.90 -10.73 -2.71
CA LYS A 150 -47.52 -10.26 -2.92
C LYS A 150 -46.69 -10.29 -1.65
N PHE A 151 -47.20 -9.74 -0.55
CA PHE A 151 -46.52 -9.80 0.74
C PHE A 151 -46.31 -11.24 1.21
N GLN A 152 -47.25 -12.16 0.93
CA GLN A 152 -47.07 -13.58 1.23
C GLN A 152 -45.93 -14.21 0.41
N THR A 153 -45.79 -13.88 -0.89
CA THR A 153 -44.62 -14.32 -1.68
C THR A 153 -43.31 -13.69 -1.19
N GLU A 154 -43.29 -12.38 -0.89
CA GLU A 154 -42.11 -11.69 -0.35
C GLU A 154 -41.66 -12.29 1.00
N VAL A 155 -42.60 -12.70 1.86
CA VAL A 155 -42.30 -13.40 3.11
C VAL A 155 -41.69 -14.79 2.86
N TYR A 156 -42.16 -15.55 1.87
CA TYR A 156 -41.53 -16.83 1.51
C TYR A 156 -40.12 -16.64 0.93
N ASP A 157 -39.92 -15.64 0.07
CA ASP A 157 -38.60 -15.34 -0.50
C ASP A 157 -37.60 -14.87 0.58
N LEU A 158 -38.05 -14.06 1.54
CA LEU A 158 -37.24 -13.63 2.69
C LEU A 158 -36.92 -14.79 3.63
N LEU A 159 -37.86 -15.71 3.87
CA LEU A 159 -37.60 -16.94 4.66
C LEU A 159 -36.56 -17.83 3.96
N ALA A 160 -36.65 -18.02 2.65
CA ALA A 160 -35.66 -18.77 1.88
C ALA A 160 -34.26 -18.11 1.92
N GLN A 161 -34.18 -16.77 1.88
CA GLN A 161 -32.92 -16.05 2.07
C GLN A 161 -32.35 -16.23 3.48
N VAL A 162 -33.19 -16.24 4.53
CA VAL A 162 -32.76 -16.50 5.91
C VAL A 162 -32.26 -17.94 6.08
N GLU A 163 -32.92 -18.94 5.47
CA GLU A 163 -32.43 -20.32 5.48
C GLU A 163 -31.09 -20.48 4.75
N SER A 164 -30.90 -19.83 3.59
CA SER A 164 -29.60 -19.81 2.89
C SER A 164 -28.52 -19.16 3.75
N ALA A 165 -28.76 -17.95 4.27
CA ALA A 165 -27.82 -17.25 5.13
C ALA A 165 -27.48 -18.04 6.40
N HIS A 166 -28.43 -18.80 6.96
CA HIS A 166 -28.15 -19.70 8.08
C HIS A 166 -27.29 -20.90 7.68
N LYS A 167 -27.52 -21.50 6.50
CA LYS A 167 -26.68 -22.57 5.94
C LYS A 167 -25.25 -22.10 5.67
N ASP A 168 -25.09 -20.90 5.13
CA ASP A 168 -23.80 -20.28 4.83
C ASP A 168 -23.05 -19.88 6.10
N ARG A 169 -23.77 -19.38 7.12
CA ARG A 169 -23.21 -19.18 8.48
C ARG A 169 -22.70 -20.49 9.08
N LEU A 170 -23.43 -21.59 8.89
CA LEU A 170 -23.05 -22.91 9.43
C LEU A 170 -21.85 -23.53 8.68
N SER A 171 -21.70 -23.26 7.37
CA SER A 171 -20.52 -23.70 6.62
C SER A 171 -19.28 -22.88 7.01
N ALA A 172 -19.42 -21.56 7.14
CA ALA A 172 -18.37 -20.67 7.63
C ALA A 172 -17.88 -21.06 9.04
N GLN A 173 -18.81 -21.35 9.97
CA GLN A 173 -18.46 -21.81 11.32
C GLN A 173 -17.61 -23.10 11.27
N LYS A 174 -18.01 -24.10 10.46
CA LYS A 174 -17.24 -25.34 10.27
C LYS A 174 -15.87 -25.13 9.62
N THR A 175 -15.67 -24.05 8.84
CA THR A 175 -14.32 -23.70 8.36
C THR A 175 -13.49 -23.01 9.43
N VAL A 176 -14.07 -22.18 10.29
CA VAL A 176 -13.37 -21.58 11.45
C VAL A 176 -12.91 -22.66 12.43
N GLU A 177 -13.80 -23.58 12.82
CA GLU A 177 -13.47 -24.72 13.71
C GLU A 177 -12.30 -25.55 13.16
N LYS A 178 -12.24 -25.78 11.83
CA LYS A 178 -11.10 -26.46 11.18
C LYS A 178 -9.81 -25.64 11.25
N TYR A 179 -9.88 -24.32 11.02
CA TYR A 179 -8.70 -23.47 11.11
C TYR A 179 -8.18 -23.38 12.55
N GLU A 180 -9.05 -23.29 13.55
CA GLU A 180 -8.68 -23.32 14.98
C GLU A 180 -7.93 -24.61 15.35
N VAL A 181 -8.39 -25.77 14.87
CA VAL A 181 -7.67 -27.04 15.02
C VAL A 181 -6.28 -26.99 14.37
N THR A 182 -6.16 -26.51 13.12
CA THR A 182 -4.84 -26.42 12.46
C THR A 182 -3.91 -25.41 13.14
N VAL A 183 -4.42 -24.34 13.74
CA VAL A 183 -3.64 -23.38 14.53
C VAL A 183 -3.16 -24.03 15.84
N HIS A 184 -4.00 -24.86 16.48
CA HIS A 184 -3.59 -25.61 17.67
C HIS A 184 -2.50 -26.65 17.34
N GLU A 185 -2.63 -27.40 16.24
CA GLU A 185 -1.61 -28.33 15.74
C GLU A 185 -0.27 -27.61 15.44
N MET A 186 -0.32 -26.44 14.80
CA MET A 186 0.87 -25.64 14.51
C MET A 186 1.51 -25.07 15.78
N ASN A 187 0.73 -24.66 16.79
CA ASN A 187 1.27 -24.21 18.08
C ASN A 187 1.97 -25.36 18.83
N LEU A 188 1.37 -26.55 18.88
CA LEU A 188 2.03 -27.75 19.41
C LEU A 188 3.35 -28.05 18.65
N ARG A 189 3.35 -27.90 17.33
CA ARG A 189 4.56 -28.05 16.50
C ARG A 189 5.65 -27.03 16.83
N ILE A 190 5.26 -25.79 17.14
CA ILE A 190 6.16 -24.71 17.57
C ILE A 190 6.72 -24.99 18.97
N GLU A 191 5.95 -25.58 19.88
CA GLU A 191 6.43 -26.02 21.19
C GLU A 191 7.42 -27.19 21.07
N GLU A 192 7.14 -28.20 20.23
CA GLU A 192 8.08 -29.29 19.90
C GLU A 192 9.40 -28.75 19.31
N LEU A 193 9.33 -27.80 18.38
CA LEU A 193 10.51 -27.17 17.78
C LEU A 193 11.28 -26.30 18.80
N SER A 194 10.58 -25.55 19.65
CA SER A 194 11.22 -24.75 20.73
C SER A 194 11.92 -25.63 21.76
N ARG A 195 11.33 -26.79 22.08
CA ARG A 195 11.92 -27.80 22.96
C ARG A 195 13.16 -28.45 22.33
N THR A 196 13.09 -28.86 21.07
CA THR A 196 14.27 -29.45 20.39
C THR A 196 15.39 -28.43 20.21
N VAL A 197 15.09 -27.15 19.95
CA VAL A 197 16.08 -26.07 19.94
C VAL A 197 16.76 -25.88 21.31
N THR A 198 16.02 -25.98 22.42
CA THR A 198 16.61 -25.90 23.77
C THR A 198 17.42 -27.15 24.13
N GLU A 199 16.98 -28.35 23.75
CA GLU A 199 17.75 -29.59 23.90
C GLU A 199 19.07 -29.54 23.09
N ILE A 200 19.03 -29.14 21.81
CA ILE A 200 20.23 -28.94 20.95
C ILE A 200 21.16 -27.86 21.52
N THR A 201 20.61 -26.75 22.04
CA THR A 201 21.41 -25.69 22.66
C THR A 201 22.13 -26.21 23.91
N SER A 202 21.48 -27.06 24.71
CA SER A 202 22.09 -27.70 25.88
C SER A 202 23.20 -28.70 25.50
N GLN A 203 23.02 -29.46 24.42
CA GLN A 203 24.06 -30.36 23.88
C GLN A 203 25.26 -29.57 23.37
N ARG A 204 25.03 -28.47 22.63
CA ARG A 204 26.10 -27.59 22.16
C ARG A 204 26.89 -26.96 23.32
N ALA A 205 26.23 -26.63 24.42
CA ALA A 205 26.89 -26.13 25.64
C ALA A 205 27.78 -27.21 26.30
N ARG A 206 27.32 -28.46 26.38
CA ARG A 206 28.13 -29.59 26.89
C ARG A 206 29.35 -29.87 26.02
N LEU A 207 29.15 -30.03 24.70
CA LEU A 207 30.22 -30.24 23.73
C LEU A 207 31.24 -29.08 23.76
N SER A 208 30.80 -27.84 24.00
CA SER A 208 31.70 -26.70 24.18
C SER A 208 32.51 -26.73 25.48
N SER A 209 32.01 -27.38 26.54
CA SER A 209 32.78 -27.63 27.77
C SER A 209 33.78 -28.75 27.56
N GLU A 210 33.32 -29.89 27.03
CA GLU A 210 34.15 -31.06 26.73
C GLU A 210 35.33 -30.69 25.80
N ASN A 211 35.09 -29.87 24.77
CA ASN A 211 36.15 -29.35 23.89
C ASN A 211 37.10 -28.37 24.61
N SER A 212 36.61 -27.59 25.59
CA SER A 212 37.45 -26.72 26.44
C SER A 212 38.32 -27.52 27.41
N ASP A 213 37.84 -28.68 27.88
CA ASP A 213 38.57 -29.56 28.78
C ASP A 213 39.59 -30.45 28.02
N LEU A 214 39.22 -30.97 26.84
CA LEU A 214 40.17 -31.60 25.89
C LEU A 214 41.29 -30.65 25.47
N MET A 215 40.98 -29.36 25.27
CA MET A 215 42.01 -28.32 25.01
C MET A 215 42.98 -28.12 26.19
N LYS A 216 42.55 -28.38 27.43
CA LYS A 216 43.47 -28.40 28.61
C LYS A 216 44.33 -29.65 28.59
N GLU A 217 43.75 -30.83 28.40
CA GLU A 217 44.52 -32.09 28.31
C GLU A 217 45.59 -32.00 27.21
N VAL A 218 45.26 -31.49 26.02
CA VAL A 218 46.22 -31.26 24.93
C VAL A 218 47.34 -30.30 25.35
N GLN A 219 47.04 -29.26 26.11
CA GLN A 219 48.05 -28.32 26.62
C GLN A 219 48.92 -28.93 27.74
N GLU A 220 48.35 -29.77 28.60
CA GLU A 220 49.09 -30.53 29.63
C GLU A 220 50.00 -31.59 29.00
N PHE A 221 49.52 -32.35 28.01
CA PHE A 221 50.33 -33.26 27.21
C PHE A 221 51.44 -32.53 26.44
N LYS A 222 51.20 -31.30 25.98
CA LYS A 222 52.23 -30.47 25.33
C LYS A 222 53.32 -30.05 26.31
N VAL A 223 52.98 -29.59 27.51
CA VAL A 223 53.95 -29.28 28.58
C VAL A 223 54.73 -30.54 29.00
N SER A 224 54.06 -31.70 29.04
CA SER A 224 54.71 -33.00 29.28
C SER A 224 55.70 -33.37 28.15
N LEU A 225 55.32 -33.18 26.90
CA LEU A 225 56.18 -33.39 25.72
C LEU A 225 57.39 -32.47 25.73
N ASP A 226 57.22 -31.20 26.09
CA ASP A 226 58.31 -30.22 26.19
C ASP A 226 59.29 -30.57 27.32
N ASN A 227 58.79 -31.07 28.47
CA ASN A 227 59.62 -31.64 29.54
C ASN A 227 60.40 -32.89 29.07
N VAL A 228 59.75 -33.81 28.35
CA VAL A 228 60.41 -35.00 27.78
C VAL A 228 61.47 -34.61 26.73
N ASN A 229 61.22 -33.59 25.91
CA ASN A 229 62.20 -33.04 24.98
C ASN A 229 63.38 -32.37 25.70
N HIS A 230 63.15 -31.69 26.83
CA HIS A 230 64.21 -31.13 27.66
C HIS A 230 65.10 -32.24 28.26
N ILE A 231 64.50 -33.28 28.85
CA ILE A 231 65.22 -34.45 29.39
C ILE A 231 65.99 -35.18 28.28
N LYS A 232 65.39 -35.35 27.09
CA LYS A 232 66.06 -35.91 25.90
C LYS A 232 67.27 -35.08 25.48
N SER A 233 67.19 -33.75 25.56
CA SER A 233 68.31 -32.85 25.22
C SER A 233 69.45 -32.91 26.27
N GLN A 234 69.11 -33.03 27.55
CA GLN A 234 70.09 -33.29 28.62
C GLN A 234 70.78 -34.66 28.44
N LEU A 235 70.03 -35.72 28.13
CA LEU A 235 70.59 -37.04 27.87
C LEU A 235 71.46 -37.05 26.60
N ALA A 236 71.09 -36.31 25.56
CA ALA A 236 71.89 -36.17 24.34
C ALA A 236 73.24 -35.47 24.61
N THR A 237 73.27 -34.43 25.44
CA THR A 237 74.52 -33.77 25.84
C THR A 237 75.39 -34.68 26.72
N GLN A 238 74.79 -35.42 27.67
CA GLN A 238 75.52 -36.43 28.46
C GLN A 238 76.10 -37.57 27.59
N LEU A 239 75.42 -37.97 26.51
CA LEU A 239 75.89 -38.99 25.57
C LEU A 239 77.04 -38.45 24.69
N GLU A 240 77.00 -37.18 24.30
CA GLU A 240 78.09 -36.55 23.56
C GLU A 240 79.34 -36.32 24.45
N ASP A 241 79.15 -36.00 25.74
CA ASP A 241 80.22 -35.93 26.73
C ASP A 241 80.86 -37.29 27.04
N THR A 242 80.12 -38.41 26.91
CA THR A 242 80.72 -39.75 27.03
C THR A 242 81.43 -40.19 25.73
N ARG A 243 80.95 -39.78 24.56
CA ARG A 243 81.67 -39.97 23.28
C ARG A 243 83.01 -39.26 23.26
N ARG A 244 83.09 -37.98 23.67
CA ARG A 244 84.35 -37.24 23.74
C ARG A 244 85.39 -37.92 24.64
N LYS A 245 84.95 -38.47 25.78
CA LYS A 245 85.80 -39.25 26.69
C LYS A 245 86.27 -40.57 26.06
N LEU A 246 85.48 -41.19 25.19
CA LEU A 246 85.88 -42.38 24.44
C LEU A 246 86.92 -42.03 23.36
N GLU A 247 86.70 -40.96 22.58
CA GLU A 247 87.66 -40.49 21.56
C GLU A 247 89.03 -40.16 22.15
N ASP A 248 89.07 -39.50 23.32
CA ASP A 248 90.34 -39.18 23.98
C ASP A 248 91.08 -40.41 24.53
N GLU A 249 90.38 -41.48 24.91
CA GLU A 249 90.99 -42.76 25.26
C GLU A 249 91.43 -43.57 24.02
N GLU A 250 90.71 -43.50 22.89
CA GLU A 250 91.19 -44.08 21.62
C GLU A 250 92.44 -43.37 21.11
N ARG A 251 92.53 -42.04 21.26
CA ARG A 251 93.76 -41.26 21.02
C ARG A 251 94.91 -41.70 21.94
N ARG A 252 94.65 -41.98 23.23
CA ARG A 252 95.66 -42.57 24.13
C ARG A 252 96.12 -43.94 23.67
N ARG A 253 95.20 -44.82 23.27
CA ARG A 253 95.52 -46.18 22.82
C ARG A 253 96.39 -46.17 21.56
N SER A 254 96.04 -45.35 20.56
CA SER A 254 96.82 -45.21 19.32
C SER A 254 98.24 -44.69 19.57
N ASN A 255 98.42 -43.71 20.46
CA ASN A 255 99.76 -43.24 20.84
C ASN A 255 100.60 -44.33 21.55
N LEU A 256 99.97 -45.18 22.38
CA LEU A 256 100.65 -46.30 23.02
C LEU A 256 101.06 -47.38 22.01
N GLU A 257 100.19 -47.74 21.06
CA GLU A 257 100.47 -48.69 19.97
C GLU A 257 101.71 -48.25 19.16
N ILE A 258 101.86 -46.95 18.86
CA ILE A 258 103.04 -46.39 18.17
C ILE A 258 104.32 -46.53 19.02
N THR A 259 104.26 -46.26 20.34
CA THR A 259 105.44 -46.39 21.20
C THR A 259 105.93 -47.82 21.36
N VAL A 260 105.04 -48.82 21.33
CA VAL A 260 105.43 -50.24 21.34
C VAL A 260 106.18 -50.60 20.05
N HIS A 261 105.63 -50.25 18.88
CA HIS A 261 106.23 -50.60 17.60
C HIS A 261 107.60 -49.96 17.38
N THR A 262 107.82 -48.76 17.92
CA THR A 262 109.12 -48.07 17.86
C THR A 262 110.22 -48.87 18.61
N LEU A 263 109.90 -49.40 19.79
CA LEU A 263 110.83 -50.18 20.60
C LEU A 263 111.14 -51.57 20.00
N GLU A 264 110.22 -52.14 19.20
CA GLU A 264 110.47 -53.38 18.46
C GLU A 264 111.55 -53.19 17.37
N MET A 265 111.56 -52.03 16.70
CA MET A 265 112.54 -51.71 15.65
C MET A 265 113.97 -51.49 16.19
N GLU A 266 114.11 -50.90 17.38
CA GLU A 266 115.42 -50.63 17.99
C GLU A 266 116.17 -51.94 18.33
N VAL A 267 115.47 -53.00 18.73
CA VAL A 267 116.07 -54.30 19.10
C VAL A 267 116.74 -55.00 17.91
N GLU A 268 116.23 -54.83 16.69
CA GLU A 268 116.80 -55.46 15.50
C GLU A 268 117.99 -54.67 14.92
N SER A 269 118.01 -53.35 15.11
CA SER A 269 119.09 -52.47 14.65
C SER A 269 120.46 -52.81 15.25
N TYR A 270 120.50 -53.16 16.54
CA TYR A 270 121.75 -53.48 17.25
C TYR A 270 122.43 -54.79 16.83
N LYS A 271 121.80 -55.62 15.99
CA LYS A 271 122.41 -56.86 15.48
C LYS A 271 123.31 -56.63 14.27
N VAL A 272 122.96 -55.67 13.42
CA VAL A 272 123.65 -55.41 12.13
C VAL A 272 124.95 -54.64 12.33
N GLN A 273 124.98 -53.70 13.29
CA GLN A 273 126.13 -52.82 13.57
C GLN A 273 127.40 -53.55 14.07
N LEU A 274 127.35 -54.87 14.31
CA LEU A 274 128.50 -55.65 14.74
C LEU A 274 129.33 -56.23 13.58
N GLU A 275 128.76 -56.31 12.36
CA GLU A 275 129.43 -56.95 11.22
C GLU A 275 130.19 -55.94 10.32
N GLU A 276 129.69 -54.71 10.19
CA GLU A 276 130.21 -53.68 9.27
C GLU A 276 131.57 -53.06 9.69
N GLU A 277 131.90 -53.03 10.98
CA GLU A 277 133.13 -52.43 11.53
C GLU A 277 134.45 -53.15 11.16
N THR A 278 134.38 -54.26 10.41
CA THR A 278 135.59 -55.02 10.04
C THR A 278 136.21 -54.65 8.69
N GLU A 279 135.44 -54.09 7.74
CA GLU A 279 135.93 -53.82 6.37
C GLU A 279 136.45 -52.38 6.16
N LEU A 280 135.87 -51.39 6.84
CA LEU A 280 136.15 -49.94 6.61
C LEU A 280 137.61 -49.53 6.90
N ARG A 281 138.39 -50.34 7.60
CA ARG A 281 139.78 -50.05 7.97
C ARG A 281 140.77 -50.06 6.79
N ILE A 282 140.46 -50.74 5.68
CA ILE A 282 141.45 -51.00 4.61
C ILE A 282 141.48 -49.90 3.53
N ASP A 283 140.38 -49.18 3.28
CA ASP A 283 140.28 -48.28 2.12
C ASP A 283 140.90 -46.88 2.34
N PHE A 284 141.10 -46.46 3.60
CA PHE A 284 141.64 -45.13 3.92
C PHE A 284 143.10 -44.91 3.50
N GLU A 285 143.93 -45.94 3.39
CA GLU A 285 145.35 -45.78 2.98
C GLU A 285 145.51 -45.38 1.49
N ARG A 286 144.47 -45.54 0.65
CA ARG A 286 144.58 -45.27 -0.79
C ARG A 286 144.30 -43.84 -1.22
N GLN A 287 143.56 -43.05 -0.43
CA GLN A 287 143.09 -41.73 -0.88
C GLN A 287 144.14 -40.61 -0.74
N LEU A 288 145.10 -40.76 0.19
CA LEU A 288 146.05 -39.71 0.56
C LEU A 288 146.96 -39.23 -0.59
N VAL A 289 147.32 -40.12 -1.52
CA VAL A 289 148.33 -39.85 -2.56
C VAL A 289 147.79 -38.97 -3.70
N LYS A 290 146.46 -38.93 -3.91
CA LYS A 290 145.85 -38.23 -5.05
C LYS A 290 145.73 -36.71 -4.84
N ALA A 291 145.54 -36.27 -3.61
CA ALA A 291 145.15 -34.89 -3.29
C ALA A 291 146.21 -33.81 -3.62
N ASN A 292 147.49 -34.17 -3.70
CA ASN A 292 148.59 -33.22 -3.94
C ASN A 292 148.76 -32.79 -5.41
N GLY A 293 148.07 -33.41 -6.37
CA GLY A 293 148.16 -33.05 -7.79
C GLY A 293 147.23 -31.90 -8.21
N ASP A 294 145.99 -31.92 -7.72
CA ASP A 294 144.90 -31.13 -8.32
C ASP A 294 144.93 -29.63 -7.93
N ALA A 295 145.63 -29.27 -6.86
CA ALA A 295 145.66 -27.91 -6.30
C ALA A 295 146.23 -26.83 -7.25
N ALA A 296 147.10 -27.21 -8.19
CA ALA A 296 147.71 -26.26 -9.14
C ALA A 296 146.74 -25.76 -10.23
N THR A 297 145.69 -26.54 -10.54
CA THR A 297 144.89 -26.38 -11.76
C THR A 297 143.67 -25.48 -11.61
N TYR A 298 143.22 -25.24 -10.37
CA TYR A 298 141.96 -24.51 -10.10
C TYR A 298 142.09 -22.99 -10.19
N LYS A 299 143.29 -22.42 -9.96
CA LYS A 299 143.47 -20.96 -9.91
C LYS A 299 143.06 -20.27 -11.22
N THR A 300 143.39 -20.86 -12.36
CA THR A 300 143.23 -20.25 -13.70
C THR A 300 141.82 -20.32 -14.27
N LYS A 301 140.85 -20.96 -13.58
CA LYS A 301 139.45 -21.03 -14.03
C LYS A 301 138.55 -19.96 -13.39
N TYR A 302 138.83 -19.64 -12.13
CA TYR A 302 138.02 -18.73 -11.31
C TYR A 302 137.89 -17.32 -11.91
N GLU A 303 138.99 -16.80 -12.49
CA GLU A 303 139.05 -15.45 -13.05
C GLU A 303 138.17 -15.25 -14.30
N THR A 304 137.76 -16.34 -14.98
CA THR A 304 136.87 -16.28 -16.17
C THR A 304 135.38 -16.36 -15.85
N GLU A 305 134.96 -17.01 -14.76
CA GLU A 305 133.53 -17.22 -14.46
C GLU A 305 132.88 -15.98 -13.83
N CYS A 306 133.64 -15.18 -13.06
CA CYS A 306 133.12 -13.99 -12.38
C CYS A 306 132.63 -12.86 -13.32
N LEU A 307 133.07 -12.82 -14.57
CA LEU A 307 132.62 -11.81 -15.54
C LEU A 307 131.25 -12.14 -16.14
N ALA A 308 130.95 -13.42 -16.40
CA ALA A 308 129.69 -13.81 -17.04
C ALA A 308 128.46 -13.57 -16.16
N HIS A 309 128.58 -13.78 -14.84
CA HIS A 309 127.49 -13.58 -13.89
C HIS A 309 127.17 -12.11 -13.58
N ALA A 310 127.97 -11.14 -14.05
CA ALA A 310 127.63 -9.72 -13.89
C ALA A 310 126.47 -9.31 -14.80
N ASP A 311 126.54 -9.69 -16.08
CA ASP A 311 125.59 -9.27 -17.12
C ASP A 311 124.18 -9.87 -16.91
N GLU A 312 124.10 -11.12 -16.44
CA GLU A 312 122.82 -11.80 -16.14
C GLU A 312 121.99 -11.07 -15.06
N VAL A 313 122.67 -10.43 -14.10
CA VAL A 313 122.03 -9.75 -12.96
C VAL A 313 121.42 -8.40 -13.34
N GLU A 314 122.02 -7.68 -14.30
CA GLU A 314 121.42 -6.44 -14.82
C GLU A 314 120.15 -6.72 -15.65
N GLU A 315 120.15 -7.78 -16.46
CA GLU A 315 118.99 -8.12 -17.30
C GLU A 315 117.78 -8.55 -16.44
N LEU A 316 118.03 -9.33 -15.38
CA LEU A 316 117.00 -9.71 -14.40
C LEU A 316 116.43 -8.49 -13.66
N ARG A 317 117.27 -7.52 -13.25
CA ARG A 317 116.80 -6.25 -12.66
C ARG A 317 115.83 -5.53 -13.59
N ARG A 318 116.20 -5.38 -14.87
CA ARG A 318 115.36 -4.68 -15.86
C ARG A 318 114.00 -5.34 -16.06
N ARG A 319 113.93 -6.67 -16.12
CA ARG A 319 112.65 -7.42 -16.24
C ARG A 319 111.78 -7.28 -14.99
N ILE A 320 112.35 -7.19 -13.79
CA ILE A 320 111.59 -6.97 -12.55
C ILE A 320 111.01 -5.54 -12.51
N THR A 321 111.81 -4.52 -12.84
CA THR A 321 111.34 -3.11 -12.84
C THR A 321 110.18 -2.90 -13.80
N GLN A 322 110.19 -3.52 -14.98
CA GLN A 322 109.06 -3.43 -15.92
C GLN A 322 107.79 -4.06 -15.35
N LYS A 323 107.88 -5.23 -14.70
CA LYS A 323 106.72 -5.88 -14.08
C LYS A 323 106.14 -5.09 -12.90
N CYS A 324 106.95 -4.36 -12.15
CA CYS A 324 106.46 -3.44 -11.12
C CYS A 324 105.54 -2.38 -11.73
N ALA A 325 105.97 -1.69 -12.79
CA ALA A 325 105.17 -0.69 -13.48
C ALA A 325 103.87 -1.27 -14.08
N GLU A 326 103.94 -2.46 -14.69
CA GLU A 326 102.76 -3.17 -15.23
C GLU A 326 101.72 -3.54 -14.15
N TYR A 327 102.16 -3.81 -12.92
CA TYR A 327 101.26 -4.03 -11.78
C TYR A 327 100.75 -2.74 -11.15
N GLU A 328 101.56 -1.68 -11.08
CA GLU A 328 101.17 -0.36 -10.59
C GLU A 328 100.03 0.24 -11.44
N GLU A 329 100.13 0.18 -12.77
CA GLU A 329 99.08 0.63 -13.70
C GLU A 329 97.77 -0.17 -13.53
N GLN A 330 97.85 -1.49 -13.34
CA GLN A 330 96.68 -2.33 -13.06
C GLN A 330 96.02 -2.00 -11.72
N LEU A 331 96.82 -1.69 -10.69
CA LEU A 331 96.34 -1.35 -9.35
C LEU A 331 95.63 0.02 -9.37
N GLU A 332 96.17 1.00 -10.10
CA GLU A 332 95.54 2.31 -10.30
C GLU A 332 94.25 2.22 -11.13
N ALA A 333 94.21 1.36 -12.16
CA ALA A 333 92.98 1.06 -12.91
C ALA A 333 91.89 0.42 -12.05
N LEU A 334 92.26 -0.51 -11.14
CA LEU A 334 91.34 -1.14 -10.19
C LEU A 334 90.84 -0.16 -9.12
N LEU A 335 91.70 0.73 -8.60
CA LEU A 335 91.31 1.79 -7.66
C LEU A 335 90.28 2.75 -8.28
N ASN A 336 90.52 3.19 -9.52
CA ASN A 336 89.56 4.02 -10.26
C ASN A 336 88.22 3.30 -10.47
N LYS A 337 88.24 1.99 -10.76
CA LYS A 337 87.04 1.15 -10.88
C LYS A 337 86.27 1.06 -9.56
N CYS A 338 86.94 0.79 -8.43
CA CYS A 338 86.33 0.82 -7.10
C CYS A 338 85.68 2.18 -6.78
N GLY A 339 86.41 3.29 -6.99
CA GLY A 339 85.88 4.64 -6.77
C GLY A 339 84.68 5.01 -7.66
N SER A 340 84.54 4.37 -8.83
CA SER A 340 83.33 4.47 -9.66
C SER A 340 82.15 3.66 -9.10
N LEU A 341 82.41 2.47 -8.57
CA LEU A 341 81.40 1.57 -8.01
C LEU A 341 80.86 2.10 -6.68
N GLU A 342 81.69 2.74 -5.85
CA GLU A 342 81.24 3.41 -4.61
C GLU A 342 80.30 4.59 -4.92
N LYS A 343 80.60 5.38 -5.96
CA LYS A 343 79.71 6.46 -6.44
C LYS A 343 78.40 5.92 -7.00
N ALA A 344 78.42 4.79 -7.69
CA ALA A 344 77.21 4.11 -8.15
C ALA A 344 76.37 3.57 -6.98
N LYS A 345 77.02 2.91 -6.00
CA LYS A 345 76.38 2.43 -4.77
C LYS A 345 75.70 3.57 -4.00
N SER A 346 76.41 4.68 -3.79
CA SER A 346 75.87 5.85 -3.08
C SER A 346 74.59 6.41 -3.75
N ARG A 347 74.53 6.46 -5.08
CA ARG A 347 73.33 6.88 -5.82
C ARG A 347 72.18 5.89 -5.64
N LEU A 348 72.40 4.61 -5.91
CA LEU A 348 71.40 3.56 -5.74
C LEU A 348 70.86 3.50 -4.30
N GLN A 349 71.72 3.74 -3.31
CA GLN A 349 71.32 3.78 -1.90
C GLN A 349 70.40 4.98 -1.61
N SER A 350 70.68 6.17 -2.17
CA SER A 350 69.76 7.32 -2.08
C SER A 350 68.46 7.14 -2.86
N GLU A 351 68.49 6.42 -4.00
CA GLU A 351 67.28 6.08 -4.76
C GLU A 351 66.39 5.10 -4.00
N VAL A 352 66.99 4.11 -3.31
CA VAL A 352 66.27 3.20 -2.40
C VAL A 352 65.66 3.95 -1.21
N GLU A 353 66.37 4.89 -0.59
CA GLU A 353 65.84 5.73 0.50
C GLU A 353 64.62 6.54 0.06
N VAL A 354 64.65 7.15 -1.14
CA VAL A 354 63.50 7.86 -1.71
C VAL A 354 62.32 6.91 -2.00
N LEU A 355 62.59 5.73 -2.58
CA LEU A 355 61.55 4.73 -2.86
C LEU A 355 60.90 4.18 -1.59
N VAL A 356 61.64 4.03 -0.50
CA VAL A 356 61.09 3.66 0.82
C VAL A 356 60.18 4.78 1.34
N MET A 357 60.62 6.04 1.30
CA MET A 357 59.78 7.17 1.73
C MET A 357 58.49 7.31 0.90
N ASP A 358 58.53 7.04 -0.40
CA ASP A 358 57.33 7.10 -1.25
C ASP A 358 56.42 5.86 -1.05
N LEU A 359 56.97 4.69 -0.72
CA LEU A 359 56.20 3.52 -0.31
C LEU A 359 55.49 3.74 1.04
N GLU A 360 56.14 4.39 2.02
CA GLU A 360 55.54 4.78 3.29
C GLU A 360 54.39 5.80 3.10
N LYS A 361 54.59 6.80 2.22
CA LYS A 361 53.51 7.74 1.83
C LYS A 361 52.35 7.02 1.14
N ALA A 362 52.62 6.09 0.22
CA ALA A 362 51.58 5.31 -0.44
C ALA A 362 50.79 4.45 0.56
N THR A 363 51.48 3.77 1.48
CA THR A 363 50.87 2.92 2.51
C THR A 363 50.03 3.72 3.49
N THR A 364 50.52 4.88 3.96
CA THR A 364 49.75 5.77 4.84
C THR A 364 48.58 6.44 4.12
N HIS A 365 48.67 6.68 2.80
CA HIS A 365 47.54 7.11 1.99
C HIS A 365 46.48 6.01 1.85
N VAL A 366 46.88 4.77 1.55
CA VAL A 366 45.98 3.60 1.49
C VAL A 366 45.25 3.39 2.82
N GLN A 367 45.96 3.36 3.95
CA GLN A 367 45.34 3.27 5.28
C GLN A 367 44.35 4.41 5.58
N THR A 368 44.55 5.58 4.97
CA THR A 368 43.64 6.73 5.09
C THR A 368 42.38 6.54 4.25
N LEU A 369 42.53 5.97 3.04
CA LEU A 369 41.42 5.61 2.16
C LEU A 369 40.60 4.43 2.71
N GLU A 370 41.23 3.39 3.27
CA GLU A 370 40.56 2.27 3.92
C GLU A 370 39.65 2.74 5.07
N LYS A 371 40.17 3.60 5.95
CA LYS A 371 39.37 4.24 7.02
C LYS A 371 38.22 5.08 6.46
N ARG A 372 38.43 5.74 5.32
CA ARG A 372 37.39 6.52 4.60
C ARG A 372 36.30 5.60 4.04
N VAL A 373 36.66 4.46 3.45
CA VAL A 373 35.73 3.45 2.92
C VAL A 373 34.87 2.89 4.05
N VAL A 374 35.47 2.38 5.13
CA VAL A 374 34.73 1.84 6.29
C VAL A 374 33.78 2.89 6.90
N GLN A 375 34.19 4.16 6.94
CA GLN A 375 33.32 5.24 7.42
C GLN A 375 32.15 5.55 6.45
N ILE A 376 32.39 5.48 5.14
CA ILE A 376 31.34 5.64 4.12
C ILE A 376 30.37 4.43 4.13
N GLU A 377 30.88 3.22 4.30
CA GLU A 377 30.07 1.99 4.43
C GLU A 377 29.16 2.07 5.67
N LYS A 378 29.69 2.50 6.82
CA LYS A 378 28.88 2.74 8.03
C LYS A 378 27.76 3.75 7.78
N ILE A 379 28.06 4.87 7.12
CA ILE A 379 27.05 5.88 6.76
C ILE A 379 26.02 5.31 5.77
N ASN A 380 26.44 4.47 4.82
CA ASN A 380 25.56 3.81 3.85
C ASN A 380 24.60 2.83 4.56
N ILE A 381 25.09 2.05 5.54
CA ILE A 381 24.26 1.17 6.38
C ILE A 381 23.26 1.99 7.23
N GLU A 382 23.70 3.07 7.88
CA GLU A 382 22.82 3.97 8.63
C GLU A 382 21.75 4.63 7.74
N LEU A 383 22.08 4.98 6.50
CA LEU A 383 21.13 5.52 5.53
C LEU A 383 20.16 4.46 5.00
N LYS A 384 20.61 3.23 4.72
CA LYS A 384 19.73 2.10 4.33
C LYS A 384 18.73 1.78 5.43
N SER A 385 19.19 1.65 6.67
CA SER A 385 18.32 1.39 7.83
C SER A 385 17.25 2.47 8.01
N LYS A 386 17.60 3.75 7.78
CA LYS A 386 16.62 4.85 7.77
C LYS A 386 15.65 4.81 6.59
N VAL A 387 16.10 4.39 5.39
CA VAL A 387 15.21 4.21 4.24
C VAL A 387 14.23 3.06 4.50
N GLU A 388 14.69 1.95 5.09
CA GLU A 388 13.84 0.83 5.50
C GLU A 388 12.83 1.24 6.59
N GLU A 389 13.26 1.95 7.63
CA GLU A 389 12.39 2.51 8.68
C GLU A 389 11.33 3.46 8.09
N ILE A 390 11.73 4.40 7.23
CA ILE A 390 10.81 5.33 6.54
C ILE A 390 9.85 4.58 5.60
N THR A 391 10.29 3.48 4.97
CA THR A 391 9.42 2.66 4.11
C THR A 391 8.36 1.92 4.93
N VAL A 392 8.73 1.33 6.07
CA VAL A 392 7.78 0.68 7.00
C VAL A 392 6.78 1.71 7.57
N LEU A 393 7.24 2.91 7.92
CA LEU A 393 6.37 4.00 8.36
C LEU A 393 5.43 4.47 7.24
N TYR A 394 5.93 4.60 6.00
CA TYR A 394 5.12 4.97 4.84
C TYR A 394 4.04 3.92 4.54
N ASP A 395 4.38 2.62 4.52
CA ASP A 395 3.42 1.54 4.31
C ASP A 395 2.38 1.45 5.44
N GLY A 396 2.80 1.73 6.67
CA GLY A 396 1.91 1.91 7.83
C GLY A 396 0.91 3.04 7.60
N CYS A 397 1.39 4.25 7.28
CA CYS A 397 0.54 5.40 6.95
C CYS A 397 -0.37 5.13 5.74
N GLN A 398 0.10 4.39 4.73
CA GLN A 398 -0.70 4.07 3.54
C GLN A 398 -1.79 3.03 3.88
N LYS A 399 -1.52 2.06 4.75
CA LYS A 399 -2.50 1.12 5.30
C LYS A 399 -3.55 1.85 6.13
N ASP A 400 -3.15 2.77 6.99
CA ASP A 400 -4.08 3.57 7.80
C ASP A 400 -4.90 4.55 6.96
N LEU A 401 -4.34 5.11 5.88
CA LEU A 401 -5.10 5.88 4.90
C LEU A 401 -6.19 5.02 4.23
N ARG A 402 -5.86 3.78 3.81
CA ARG A 402 -6.87 2.84 3.26
C ARG A 402 -7.95 2.51 4.30
N ASN A 403 -7.56 2.26 5.55
CA ASN A 403 -8.50 2.02 6.66
C ASN A 403 -9.43 3.23 6.86
N LYS A 404 -8.90 4.46 6.86
CA LYS A 404 -9.70 5.68 7.05
C LYS A 404 -10.59 6.02 5.84
N VAL A 405 -10.19 5.67 4.61
CA VAL A 405 -11.07 5.73 3.44
C VAL A 405 -12.23 4.73 3.56
N ALA A 406 -11.97 3.50 4.03
CA ALA A 406 -13.02 2.51 4.26
C ALA A 406 -13.96 2.91 5.41
N ASP A 407 -13.45 3.49 6.50
CA ASP A 407 -14.26 4.04 7.59
C ASP A 407 -15.11 5.24 7.12
N LEU A 408 -14.55 6.12 6.28
CA LEU A 408 -15.28 7.23 5.67
C LEU A 408 -16.42 6.73 4.78
N GLN A 409 -16.20 5.70 3.96
CA GLN A 409 -17.23 5.10 3.12
C GLN A 409 -18.36 4.47 3.93
N LYS A 410 -18.06 3.78 5.04
CA LYS A 410 -19.09 3.29 5.99
C LYS A 410 -19.90 4.45 6.56
N ALA A 411 -19.23 5.48 7.07
CA ALA A 411 -19.88 6.65 7.66
C ALA A 411 -20.72 7.45 6.64
N GLN A 412 -20.30 7.49 5.37
CA GLN A 412 -21.10 8.06 4.26
C GLN A 412 -22.37 7.24 4.03
N HIS A 413 -22.26 5.92 3.92
CA HIS A 413 -23.40 5.03 3.73
C HIS A 413 -24.38 5.02 4.92
N GLU A 414 -23.88 5.16 6.15
CA GLU A 414 -24.70 5.38 7.34
C GLU A 414 -25.37 6.76 7.32
N ASN A 415 -24.69 7.80 6.85
CA ASN A 415 -25.29 9.13 6.69
C ASN A 415 -26.40 9.14 5.63
N GLU A 416 -26.25 8.41 4.53
CA GLU A 416 -27.30 8.21 3.51
C GLU A 416 -28.50 7.45 4.08
N LYS A 417 -28.27 6.33 4.77
CA LYS A 417 -29.35 5.59 5.47
C LYS A 417 -30.10 6.46 6.48
N LEU A 418 -29.39 7.29 7.25
CA LEU A 418 -30.00 8.23 8.19
C LEU A 418 -30.80 9.34 7.48
N ARG A 419 -30.34 9.83 6.31
CA ARG A 419 -31.11 10.77 5.48
C ARG A 419 -32.38 10.13 4.93
N ASP A 420 -32.32 8.89 4.46
CA ASP A 420 -33.49 8.16 3.98
C ASP A 420 -34.49 7.87 5.10
N GLN A 421 -34.02 7.51 6.30
CA GLN A 421 -34.87 7.39 7.49
C GLN A 421 -35.52 8.73 7.88
N VAL A 422 -34.76 9.84 7.88
CA VAL A 422 -35.31 11.18 8.14
C VAL A 422 -36.33 11.57 7.05
N ALA A 423 -36.09 11.24 5.79
CA ALA A 423 -37.03 11.49 4.69
C ALA A 423 -38.31 10.64 4.83
N ALA A 424 -38.20 9.37 5.26
CA ALA A 424 -39.33 8.51 5.56
C ALA A 424 -40.15 9.05 6.75
N LEU A 425 -39.51 9.34 7.88
CA LEU A 425 -40.14 9.94 9.07
C LEU A 425 -40.76 11.31 8.77
N THR A 426 -40.21 12.09 7.84
CA THR A 426 -40.81 13.37 7.41
C THR A 426 -42.08 13.15 6.58
N ARG A 427 -42.10 12.14 5.69
CA ARG A 427 -43.32 11.76 4.95
C ARG A 427 -44.39 11.20 5.87
N GLU A 428 -43.99 10.41 6.87
CA GLU A 428 -44.88 9.85 7.89
C GLU A 428 -45.46 10.93 8.81
N ASN A 429 -44.63 11.84 9.33
CA ASN A 429 -45.11 13.00 10.09
C ASN A 429 -46.06 13.87 9.26
N LYS A 430 -45.81 14.06 7.96
CA LYS A 430 -46.75 14.76 7.08
C LYS A 430 -48.08 13.99 6.99
N LYS A 431 -48.04 12.69 6.68
CA LYS A 431 -49.24 11.84 6.61
C LYS A 431 -50.06 11.89 7.91
N LEU A 432 -49.41 11.79 9.07
CA LEU A 432 -50.05 11.90 10.38
C LEU A 432 -50.61 13.31 10.66
N THR A 433 -49.97 14.36 10.12
CA THR A 433 -50.46 15.74 10.21
C THR A 433 -51.70 15.94 9.33
N ASP A 434 -51.69 15.39 8.12
CA ASP A 434 -52.82 15.42 7.19
C ASP A 434 -54.01 14.64 7.78
N GLU A 435 -53.78 13.40 8.27
CA GLU A 435 -54.78 12.57 8.97
C GLU A 435 -55.34 13.25 10.25
N LEU A 436 -54.50 13.96 11.00
CA LEU A 436 -54.92 14.74 12.16
C LEU A 436 -55.79 15.95 11.77
N ASN A 437 -55.58 16.53 10.58
CA ASN A 437 -56.40 17.64 10.09
C ASN A 437 -57.75 17.15 9.54
N ASP A 438 -57.78 16.01 8.84
CA ASP A 438 -59.02 15.35 8.42
C ASP A 438 -59.86 14.92 9.64
N ALA A 439 -59.22 14.37 10.68
CA ALA A 439 -59.89 14.03 11.95
C ALA A 439 -60.48 15.27 12.65
N LYS A 440 -59.81 16.44 12.61
CA LYS A 440 -60.36 17.71 13.13
C LYS A 440 -61.51 18.22 12.27
N ALA A 441 -61.46 18.06 10.95
CA ALA A 441 -62.55 18.44 10.05
C ALA A 441 -63.80 17.58 10.34
N HIS A 442 -63.63 16.26 10.46
CA HIS A 442 -64.71 15.35 10.87
C HIS A 442 -65.27 15.67 12.26
N LEU A 443 -64.42 16.06 13.22
CA LEU A 443 -64.88 16.49 14.55
C LEU A 443 -65.69 17.80 14.49
N SER A 444 -65.29 18.75 13.63
CA SER A 444 -66.03 20.00 13.38
C SER A 444 -67.38 19.75 12.72
N ASP A 445 -67.45 18.85 11.73
CA ASP A 445 -68.70 18.48 11.07
C ASP A 445 -69.61 17.67 12.02
N ALA A 446 -69.04 16.80 12.86
CA ALA A 446 -69.79 16.11 13.91
C ALA A 446 -70.37 17.10 14.93
N ALA A 447 -69.59 18.09 15.37
CA ALA A 447 -70.07 19.16 16.26
C ALA A 447 -71.20 19.98 15.62
N ARG A 448 -71.12 20.30 14.31
CA ARG A 448 -72.21 20.96 13.59
C ARG A 448 -73.47 20.07 13.54
N ARG A 449 -73.34 18.79 13.19
CA ARG A 449 -74.46 17.84 13.14
C ARG A 449 -75.13 17.63 14.51
N ILE A 450 -74.33 17.60 15.59
CA ILE A 450 -74.86 17.57 16.95
C ILE A 450 -75.69 18.82 17.23
N HIS A 451 -75.21 20.01 16.87
CA HIS A 451 -75.96 21.25 17.06
C HIS A 451 -77.24 21.33 16.20
N GLU A 452 -77.20 20.84 14.96
CA GLU A 452 -78.37 20.68 14.10
C GLU A 452 -79.41 19.72 14.73
N MET A 453 -78.95 18.62 15.33
CA MET A 453 -79.81 17.70 16.10
C MET A 453 -80.34 18.32 17.40
N GLU A 454 -79.57 19.13 18.13
CA GLU A 454 -80.04 19.87 19.31
C GLU A 454 -81.18 20.85 18.98
N ILE A 455 -81.11 21.48 17.80
CA ILE A 455 -82.15 22.39 17.29
C ILE A 455 -83.41 21.59 16.94
N GLU A 456 -83.28 20.47 16.22
CA GLU A 456 -84.42 19.62 15.84
C GLU A 456 -85.06 18.93 17.05
N ILE A 457 -84.28 18.52 18.06
CA ILE A 457 -84.79 18.03 19.34
C ILE A 457 -85.68 19.10 19.98
N LYS A 458 -85.20 20.35 20.12
CA LYS A 458 -86.02 21.44 20.68
C LYS A 458 -87.27 21.74 19.87
N ARG A 459 -87.21 21.60 18.54
CA ARG A 459 -88.39 21.73 17.66
C ARG A 459 -89.44 20.65 17.99
N LEU A 460 -89.01 19.40 18.11
CA LEU A 460 -89.86 18.25 18.44
C LEU A 460 -90.35 18.27 19.90
N GLU A 461 -89.60 18.84 20.85
CA GLU A 461 -90.05 19.03 22.22
C GLU A 461 -91.17 20.06 22.34
N ASN A 462 -91.09 21.17 21.58
CA ASN A 462 -92.17 22.15 21.47
C ASN A 462 -93.41 21.51 20.82
N GLU A 463 -93.24 20.81 19.69
CA GLU A 463 -94.33 20.13 18.96
C GLU A 463 -95.03 19.08 19.84
N ARG A 464 -94.26 18.34 20.66
CA ARG A 464 -94.77 17.41 21.69
C ARG A 464 -95.58 18.15 22.78
N GLU A 465 -95.17 19.34 23.19
CA GLU A 465 -95.89 20.11 24.22
C GLU A 465 -97.18 20.73 23.69
N GLU A 466 -97.18 21.26 22.47
CA GLU A 466 -98.38 21.70 21.75
C GLU A 466 -99.39 20.56 21.60
N LEU A 467 -98.94 19.37 21.15
CA LEU A 467 -99.77 18.16 21.08
C LEU A 467 -100.26 17.69 22.47
N SER A 468 -99.46 17.87 23.52
CA SER A 468 -99.88 17.56 24.89
C SER A 468 -100.96 18.51 25.43
N ILE A 469 -100.94 19.78 25.02
CA ILE A 469 -101.99 20.75 25.34
C ILE A 469 -103.26 20.39 24.58
N ALA A 470 -103.19 20.21 23.26
CA ALA A 470 -104.32 19.82 22.43
C ALA A 470 -104.98 18.50 22.89
N TYR A 471 -104.18 17.51 23.32
CA TYR A 471 -104.69 16.27 23.91
C TYR A 471 -105.48 16.52 25.19
N LYS A 472 -104.97 17.35 26.11
CA LYS A 472 -105.67 17.68 27.37
C LYS A 472 -106.99 18.40 27.10
N GLU A 473 -107.00 19.35 26.17
CA GLU A 473 -108.23 20.04 25.76
C GLU A 473 -109.26 19.05 25.19
N ALA A 474 -108.85 18.19 24.25
CA ALA A 474 -109.70 17.12 23.72
C ALA A 474 -110.21 16.16 24.81
N GLU A 475 -109.39 15.81 25.80
CA GLU A 475 -109.80 14.97 26.93
C GLU A 475 -110.84 15.68 27.84
N THR A 476 -110.72 16.99 28.05
CA THR A 476 -111.72 17.76 28.79
C THR A 476 -113.05 17.86 28.04
N LEU A 477 -113.03 18.07 26.72
CA LEU A 477 -114.23 18.06 25.88
C LEU A 477 -114.90 16.68 25.89
N ARG A 478 -114.12 15.60 25.78
CA ARG A 478 -114.60 14.21 25.87
C ARG A 478 -115.34 13.96 27.19
N LYS A 479 -114.79 14.41 28.33
CA LYS A 479 -115.44 14.31 29.65
C LYS A 479 -116.72 15.14 29.77
N GLN A 480 -116.82 16.29 29.10
CA GLN A 480 -118.05 17.08 29.05
C GLN A 480 -119.15 16.37 28.25
N GLU A 481 -118.83 15.72 27.13
CA GLU A 481 -119.80 14.92 26.36
C GLU A 481 -120.21 13.64 27.10
N GLU A 482 -119.28 12.95 27.79
CA GLU A 482 -119.63 11.81 28.67
C GLU A 482 -120.62 12.23 29.77
N ALA A 483 -120.42 13.40 30.39
CA ALA A 483 -121.34 13.93 31.39
C ALA A 483 -122.74 14.28 30.82
N LYS A 484 -122.83 14.73 29.56
CA LYS A 484 -124.12 14.92 28.86
C LYS A 484 -124.79 13.58 28.56
N ALA A 485 -124.05 12.60 28.05
CA ALA A 485 -124.55 11.26 27.76
C ALA A 485 -125.09 10.55 29.02
N GLN A 486 -124.43 10.72 30.17
CA GLN A 486 -124.92 10.21 31.46
C GLN A 486 -126.24 10.86 31.89
N ARG A 487 -126.41 12.18 31.69
CA ARG A 487 -127.68 12.88 31.97
C ARG A 487 -128.82 12.34 31.10
N LEU A 488 -128.63 12.30 29.78
CA LEU A 488 -129.60 11.73 28.84
C LEU A 488 -129.97 10.27 29.17
N THR A 489 -128.99 9.48 29.61
CA THR A 489 -129.23 8.10 30.08
C THR A 489 -130.11 8.06 31.33
N SER A 490 -129.88 8.97 32.29
CA SER A 490 -130.70 9.06 33.51
C SER A 490 -132.13 9.57 33.26
N GLU A 491 -132.31 10.47 32.30
CA GLU A 491 -133.62 10.93 31.85
C GLU A 491 -134.40 9.78 31.18
N LEU A 492 -133.72 8.99 30.33
CA LEU A 492 -134.32 7.84 29.66
C LEU A 492 -134.71 6.72 30.65
N THR A 493 -133.94 6.48 31.71
CA THR A 493 -134.35 5.53 32.77
C THR A 493 -135.52 6.04 33.60
N ALA A 494 -135.62 7.35 33.87
CA ALA A 494 -136.80 7.93 34.52
C ALA A 494 -138.07 7.76 33.66
N VAL A 495 -137.97 8.02 32.35
CA VAL A 495 -139.09 7.81 31.40
C VAL A 495 -139.51 6.35 31.32
N ARG A 496 -138.57 5.39 31.32
CA ARG A 496 -138.89 3.96 31.39
C ARG A 496 -139.71 3.60 32.63
N HIS A 497 -139.28 4.08 33.80
CA HIS A 497 -139.98 3.79 35.05
C HIS A 497 -141.39 4.40 35.10
N ASP A 498 -141.60 5.55 34.46
CA ASP A 498 -142.92 6.17 34.34
C ASP A 498 -143.85 5.38 33.39
N PHE A 499 -143.30 4.68 32.39
CA PHE A 499 -144.06 3.72 31.57
C PHE A 499 -144.37 2.41 32.31
N GLU A 500 -143.43 1.86 33.08
CA GLU A 500 -143.66 0.64 33.89
C GLU A 500 -144.87 0.80 34.82
N ARG A 501 -144.98 1.95 35.51
CA ARG A 501 -146.12 2.29 36.39
C ARG A 501 -147.47 2.34 35.65
N ARG A 502 -147.46 2.73 34.37
CA ARG A 502 -148.68 2.76 33.53
C ARG A 502 -149.09 1.36 33.06
N ILE A 503 -148.13 0.44 32.93
CA ILE A 503 -148.40 -0.96 32.59
C ILE A 503 -149.02 -1.67 33.79
N THR A 504 -148.44 -1.57 34.99
CA THR A 504 -148.99 -2.22 36.19
C THR A 504 -150.43 -1.76 36.50
N ALA A 505 -150.71 -0.47 36.33
CA ALA A 505 -152.07 0.07 36.49
C ALA A 505 -153.09 -0.50 35.46
N LYS A 506 -152.63 -0.99 34.31
CA LYS A 506 -153.47 -1.67 33.31
C LYS A 506 -153.61 -3.18 33.52
N GLU A 507 -152.65 -3.80 34.21
CA GLU A 507 -152.75 -5.19 34.63
C GLU A 507 -153.78 -5.34 35.77
N GLU A 508 -153.86 -4.38 36.69
CA GLU A 508 -154.88 -4.34 37.75
C GLU A 508 -156.32 -4.20 37.21
N GLU A 509 -156.53 -3.41 36.14
CA GLU A 509 -157.83 -3.34 35.44
C GLU A 509 -158.25 -4.68 34.82
N LEU A 510 -157.29 -5.43 34.25
CA LEU A 510 -157.55 -6.72 33.61
C LEU A 510 -157.87 -7.84 34.62
N GLU A 511 -157.22 -7.84 35.78
CA GLU A 511 -157.43 -8.89 36.80
C GLU A 511 -158.79 -8.76 37.50
N ALA A 512 -159.32 -7.53 37.63
CA ALA A 512 -160.70 -7.29 38.06
C ALA A 512 -161.72 -7.93 37.09
N LEU A 513 -161.45 -7.87 35.78
CA LEU A 513 -162.33 -8.36 34.72
C LEU A 513 -162.41 -9.90 34.69
N LYS A 514 -161.29 -10.60 34.93
CA LYS A 514 -161.25 -12.07 35.02
C LYS A 514 -162.13 -12.62 36.15
N LYS A 515 -162.13 -11.96 37.31
CA LYS A 515 -162.89 -12.41 38.50
C LYS A 515 -164.40 -12.50 38.26
N GLN A 516 -164.95 -11.65 37.40
CA GLN A 516 -166.37 -11.66 37.06
C GLN A 516 -166.76 -12.91 36.25
N MET A 517 -165.94 -13.33 35.29
CA MET A 517 -166.25 -14.44 34.38
C MET A 517 -166.14 -15.83 35.04
N SER A 518 -165.38 -15.96 36.14
CA SER A 518 -165.20 -17.26 36.81
C SER A 518 -166.48 -17.79 37.47
N ILE A 519 -167.44 -16.92 37.81
CA ILE A 519 -168.61 -17.28 38.64
C ILE A 519 -169.72 -17.96 37.81
N GLU A 520 -169.79 -17.70 36.51
CA GLU A 520 -170.81 -18.28 35.63
C GLU A 520 -170.50 -19.71 35.17
N ILE A 521 -169.21 -20.09 35.18
CA ILE A 521 -168.73 -21.38 34.64
C ILE A 521 -169.02 -22.56 35.58
N ASP A 522 -168.91 -22.35 36.90
CA ASP A 522 -169.10 -23.42 37.90
C ASP A 522 -170.54 -23.96 37.93
N GLN A 523 -171.54 -23.17 37.55
CA GLN A 523 -172.95 -23.56 37.63
C GLN A 523 -173.39 -24.57 36.55
N LEU A 524 -172.63 -24.69 35.44
CA LEU A 524 -172.98 -25.60 34.33
C LEU A 524 -172.31 -26.97 34.44
N SER A 525 -171.15 -27.04 35.09
CA SER A 525 -170.29 -28.24 35.12
C SER A 525 -170.91 -29.44 35.86
N GLN A 526 -171.86 -29.22 36.77
CA GLN A 526 -172.42 -30.26 37.64
C GLN A 526 -173.39 -31.23 36.95
N ARG A 527 -173.83 -30.97 35.70
CA ARG A 527 -174.86 -31.77 35.00
C ARG A 527 -174.34 -32.80 33.98
N LEU A 528 -173.04 -32.88 33.75
CA LEU A 528 -172.47 -33.73 32.67
C LEU A 528 -171.98 -35.12 33.13
N ALA A 529 -171.90 -35.35 34.44
CA ALA A 529 -171.24 -36.53 35.03
C ALA A 529 -171.93 -37.89 34.78
N GLU A 530 -173.18 -37.93 34.31
CA GLU A 530 -173.96 -39.17 34.17
C GLU A 530 -173.77 -39.88 32.82
N ALA A 531 -172.99 -39.32 31.89
CA ALA A 531 -172.87 -39.82 30.51
C ALA A 531 -171.64 -40.73 30.23
N GLU A 532 -170.82 -41.04 31.23
CA GLU A 532 -169.43 -41.51 31.05
C GLU A 532 -169.26 -42.96 30.53
N ALA A 533 -170.34 -43.74 30.43
CA ALA A 533 -170.29 -45.18 30.18
C ALA A 533 -169.78 -45.64 28.78
N LYS A 534 -169.54 -44.73 27.83
CA LYS A 534 -169.22 -45.07 26.42
C LYS A 534 -167.74 -44.95 26.01
N VAL A 535 -166.86 -44.34 26.81
CA VAL A 535 -165.48 -43.98 26.39
C VAL A 535 -164.50 -45.19 26.43
N LYS A 536 -164.89 -46.31 27.04
CA LYS A 536 -163.98 -47.41 27.41
C LYS A 536 -163.40 -48.22 26.24
N THR A 537 -163.90 -48.06 25.01
CA THR A 537 -163.44 -48.77 23.80
C THR A 537 -162.21 -48.15 23.14
N GLU A 538 -162.04 -46.83 23.22
CA GLU A 538 -161.00 -46.11 22.46
C GLU A 538 -159.58 -46.39 22.98
N VAL A 539 -159.43 -46.61 24.28
CA VAL A 539 -158.13 -46.80 24.95
C VAL A 539 -157.39 -48.05 24.44
N ALA A 540 -158.12 -49.12 24.13
CA ALA A 540 -157.55 -50.37 23.63
C ALA A 540 -156.84 -50.22 22.26
N ARG A 541 -157.30 -49.26 21.44
CA ARG A 541 -156.79 -48.99 20.09
C ARG A 541 -155.41 -48.29 20.12
N ILE A 542 -155.15 -47.46 21.12
CA ILE A 542 -153.90 -46.71 21.27
C ILE A 542 -152.75 -47.63 21.72
N LYS A 543 -153.02 -48.52 22.70
CA LYS A 543 -152.00 -49.44 23.25
C LYS A 543 -151.29 -50.28 22.17
N LYS A 544 -152.02 -50.72 21.14
CA LYS A 544 -151.46 -51.55 20.05
C LYS A 544 -150.54 -50.79 19.09
N LYS A 545 -150.62 -49.45 19.04
CA LYS A 545 -149.76 -48.60 18.20
C LYS A 545 -148.38 -48.35 18.85
N MET A 546 -148.35 -48.09 20.16
CA MET A 546 -147.10 -47.87 20.90
C MET A 546 -146.20 -49.10 20.94
N GLN A 547 -146.76 -50.31 20.98
CA GLN A 547 -145.99 -51.55 21.01
C GLN A 547 -145.07 -51.73 19.79
N VAL A 548 -145.48 -51.27 18.61
CA VAL A 548 -144.69 -51.37 17.36
C VAL A 548 -143.49 -50.42 17.39
N GLN A 549 -143.69 -49.19 17.88
CA GLN A 549 -142.64 -48.18 17.96
C GLN A 549 -141.54 -48.57 18.95
N ILE A 550 -141.87 -49.35 19.99
CA ILE A 550 -140.87 -49.92 20.91
C ILE A 550 -139.98 -50.92 20.17
N THR A 551 -140.56 -51.87 19.44
CA THR A 551 -139.78 -52.89 18.70
C THR A 551 -138.88 -52.31 17.60
N GLU A 552 -139.29 -51.21 16.95
CA GLU A 552 -138.45 -50.51 15.97
C GLU A 552 -137.22 -49.83 16.63
N LEU A 553 -137.40 -49.24 17.81
CA LEU A 553 -136.31 -48.62 18.58
C LEU A 553 -135.36 -49.66 19.18
N GLU A 554 -135.87 -50.80 19.65
CA GLU A 554 -135.06 -51.92 20.14
C GLU A 554 -134.12 -52.46 19.04
N MET A 555 -134.62 -52.65 17.81
CA MET A 555 -133.81 -53.05 16.67
C MET A 555 -132.75 -52.00 16.29
N SER A 556 -133.08 -50.71 16.37
CA SER A 556 -132.12 -49.62 16.09
C SER A 556 -130.99 -49.56 17.13
N LEU A 557 -131.30 -49.80 18.40
CA LEU A 557 -130.34 -49.82 19.50
C LEU A 557 -129.35 -50.99 19.37
N ASP A 558 -129.81 -52.18 18.98
CA ASP A 558 -128.95 -53.37 18.86
C ASP A 558 -127.93 -53.22 17.71
N VAL A 559 -128.32 -52.59 16.60
CA VAL A 559 -127.40 -52.23 15.50
C VAL A 559 -126.33 -51.23 15.98
N ALA A 560 -126.70 -50.21 16.75
CA ALA A 560 -125.76 -49.22 17.29
C ALA A 560 -124.78 -49.86 18.29
N ASN A 561 -125.27 -50.74 19.17
CA ASN A 561 -124.42 -51.49 20.10
C ASN A 561 -123.40 -52.38 19.38
N LYS A 562 -123.82 -53.06 18.30
CA LYS A 562 -122.92 -53.88 17.48
C LYS A 562 -121.83 -53.05 16.81
N GLN A 563 -122.16 -51.89 16.24
CA GLN A 563 -121.18 -50.96 15.67
C GLN A 563 -120.18 -50.44 16.70
N ASN A 564 -120.64 -50.13 17.92
CA ASN A 564 -119.77 -49.72 19.04
C ASN A 564 -118.78 -50.83 19.44
N ILE A 565 -119.26 -52.08 19.56
CA ILE A 565 -118.41 -53.25 19.84
C ILE A 565 -117.33 -53.45 18.76
N ASP A 566 -117.68 -53.30 17.48
CA ASP A 566 -116.72 -53.45 16.39
C ASP A 566 -115.70 -52.29 16.34
N MET A 567 -116.11 -51.04 16.62
CA MET A 567 -115.16 -49.93 16.82
C MET A 567 -114.22 -50.14 18.01
N GLN A 568 -114.70 -50.69 19.14
CA GLN A 568 -113.85 -51.01 20.28
C GLN A 568 -112.81 -52.09 19.96
N LYS A 569 -113.13 -53.05 19.08
CA LYS A 569 -112.13 -54.00 18.54
C LYS A 569 -111.09 -53.27 17.71
N THR A 570 -111.50 -52.40 16.77
CA THR A 570 -110.57 -51.60 15.95
C THR A 570 -109.63 -50.76 16.81
N ILE A 571 -110.13 -50.09 17.85
CA ILE A 571 -109.32 -49.31 18.80
C ILE A 571 -108.29 -50.20 19.51
N LYS A 572 -108.66 -51.39 19.97
CA LYS A 572 -107.70 -52.35 20.55
C LYS A 572 -106.63 -52.78 19.55
N THR A 573 -107.01 -53.13 18.31
CA THR A 573 -106.05 -53.51 17.26
C THR A 573 -105.07 -52.38 16.93
N GLN A 574 -105.56 -51.13 16.85
CA GLN A 574 -104.70 -49.96 16.64
C GLN A 574 -103.79 -49.69 17.84
N SER A 575 -104.28 -49.85 19.08
CA SER A 575 -103.48 -49.71 20.30
C SER A 575 -102.32 -50.72 20.35
N THR A 576 -102.58 -52.00 20.07
CA THR A 576 -101.52 -53.01 19.96
C THR A 576 -100.52 -52.65 18.86
N ARG A 577 -101.00 -52.17 17.70
CA ARG A 577 -100.13 -51.78 16.57
C ARG A 577 -99.25 -50.58 16.89
N ILE A 578 -99.71 -49.64 17.73
CA ILE A 578 -98.90 -48.53 18.23
C ILE A 578 -97.80 -49.04 19.17
N MET A 579 -98.11 -49.95 20.09
CA MET A 579 -97.10 -50.56 20.98
C MET A 579 -96.05 -51.38 20.22
N GLU A 580 -96.45 -52.12 19.17
CA GLU A 580 -95.53 -52.80 18.26
C GLU A 580 -94.58 -51.80 17.57
N LEU A 581 -95.10 -50.68 17.05
CA LEU A 581 -94.31 -49.66 16.38
C LEU A 581 -93.39 -48.89 17.33
N GLN A 582 -93.81 -48.64 18.58
CA GLN A 582 -92.96 -48.05 19.62
C GLN A 582 -91.79 -48.97 19.97
N SER A 583 -92.06 -50.26 20.22
CA SER A 583 -91.02 -51.27 20.48
C SER A 583 -90.00 -51.37 19.33
N HIS A 584 -90.46 -51.31 18.08
CA HIS A 584 -89.56 -51.26 16.92
C HIS A 584 -88.76 -49.95 16.84
N TYR A 585 -89.35 -48.80 17.17
CA TYR A 585 -88.65 -47.51 17.19
C TYR A 585 -87.56 -47.46 18.25
N ASP A 586 -87.82 -47.99 19.44
CA ASP A 586 -86.86 -48.02 20.55
C ASP A 586 -85.66 -48.92 20.25
N GLU A 587 -85.89 -50.12 19.67
CA GLU A 587 -84.79 -51.00 19.26
C GLU A 587 -84.00 -50.44 18.07
N VAL A 588 -84.64 -49.79 17.10
CA VAL A 588 -83.94 -49.08 16.02
C VAL A 588 -83.09 -47.92 16.58
N SER A 589 -83.61 -47.17 17.56
CA SER A 589 -82.85 -46.11 18.23
C SER A 589 -81.64 -46.67 19.00
N ARG A 590 -81.80 -47.84 19.64
CA ARG A 590 -80.71 -48.52 20.36
C ARG A 590 -79.63 -49.05 19.41
N GLN A 591 -80.02 -49.62 18.27
CA GLN A 591 -79.09 -50.06 17.22
C GLN A 591 -78.39 -48.87 16.54
N LEU A 592 -79.08 -47.75 16.36
CA LEU A 592 -78.49 -46.50 15.87
C LEU A 592 -77.42 -45.97 16.83
N GLN A 593 -77.69 -45.89 18.13
CA GLN A 593 -76.68 -45.48 19.12
C GLN A 593 -75.46 -46.40 19.12
N GLN A 594 -75.67 -47.73 19.14
CA GLN A 594 -74.57 -48.69 19.05
C GLN A 594 -73.75 -48.56 17.76
N THR A 595 -74.39 -48.17 16.65
CA THR A 595 -73.72 -47.88 15.37
C THR A 595 -72.91 -46.58 15.43
N ILE A 596 -73.43 -45.54 16.10
CA ILE A 596 -72.72 -44.27 16.34
C ILE A 596 -71.50 -44.49 17.25
N ASP A 597 -71.62 -45.27 18.31
CA ASP A 597 -70.51 -45.58 19.22
C ASP A 597 -69.40 -46.36 18.50
N ASN A 598 -69.77 -47.37 17.70
CA ASN A 598 -68.84 -48.11 16.84
C ASN A 598 -68.18 -47.21 15.78
N LEU A 599 -68.93 -46.28 15.18
CA LEU A 599 -68.38 -45.27 14.26
C LEU A 599 -67.37 -44.36 14.97
N GLY A 600 -67.66 -43.91 16.19
CA GLY A 600 -66.76 -43.10 17.01
C GLY A 600 -65.49 -43.84 17.48
N VAL A 601 -65.53 -45.17 17.61
CA VAL A 601 -64.33 -46.00 17.80
C VAL A 601 -63.54 -46.12 16.49
N SER A 602 -64.22 -46.36 15.37
CA SER A 602 -63.61 -46.46 14.04
C SER A 602 -62.92 -45.16 13.62
N GLN A 603 -63.58 -44.01 13.80
CA GLN A 603 -63.03 -42.67 13.51
C GLN A 603 -61.77 -42.38 14.32
N ARG A 604 -61.76 -42.69 15.63
CA ARG A 604 -60.55 -42.54 16.47
C ARG A 604 -59.41 -43.45 16.00
N ARG A 605 -59.71 -44.67 15.55
CA ARG A 605 -58.71 -45.59 14.97
C ARG A 605 -58.18 -45.08 13.63
N VAL A 606 -59.02 -44.51 12.77
CA VAL A 606 -58.61 -43.86 11.51
C VAL A 606 -57.74 -42.63 11.79
N GLN A 607 -58.09 -41.81 12.78
CA GLN A 607 -57.27 -40.66 13.19
C GLN A 607 -55.89 -41.09 13.70
N ALA A 608 -55.82 -42.12 14.55
CA ALA A 608 -54.54 -42.69 15.02
C ALA A 608 -53.68 -43.22 13.85
N LEU A 609 -54.25 -44.05 12.98
CA LEU A 609 -53.56 -44.56 11.78
C LEU A 609 -53.14 -43.45 10.81
N THR A 610 -53.88 -42.33 10.75
CA THR A 610 -53.51 -41.17 9.92
C THR A 610 -52.33 -40.41 10.53
N ALA A 611 -52.27 -40.28 11.87
CA ALA A 611 -51.14 -39.68 12.56
C ALA A 611 -49.87 -40.55 12.43
N GLU A 612 -49.98 -41.87 12.64
CA GLU A 612 -48.90 -42.84 12.41
C GLU A 612 -48.38 -42.79 10.96
N LEU A 613 -49.28 -42.68 9.98
CA LEU A 613 -48.90 -42.59 8.56
C LEU A 613 -48.17 -41.27 8.24
N GLU A 614 -48.56 -40.15 8.85
CA GLU A 614 -47.89 -38.87 8.66
C GLU A 614 -46.53 -38.80 9.37
N GLU A 615 -46.39 -39.42 10.55
CA GLU A 615 -45.11 -39.59 11.24
C GLU A 615 -44.15 -40.49 10.42
N LEU A 616 -44.67 -41.56 9.83
CA LEU A 616 -43.93 -42.41 8.89
C LEU A 616 -43.56 -41.69 7.58
N ARG A 617 -44.37 -40.72 7.11
CA ARG A 617 -43.99 -39.83 5.99
C ARG A 617 -42.87 -38.86 6.36
N VAL A 618 -42.95 -38.22 7.52
CA VAL A 618 -41.92 -37.29 8.00
C VAL A 618 -40.57 -38.01 8.19
N THR A 619 -40.57 -39.20 8.78
CA THR A 619 -39.36 -40.01 8.93
C THR A 619 -38.85 -40.58 7.59
N LEU A 620 -39.73 -40.93 6.64
CA LEU A 620 -39.34 -41.28 5.28
C LEU A 620 -38.72 -40.10 4.52
N GLU A 621 -39.26 -38.89 4.66
CA GLU A 621 -38.65 -37.69 4.08
C GLU A 621 -37.30 -37.36 4.71
N GLN A 622 -37.18 -37.44 6.03
CA GLN A 622 -35.91 -37.22 6.73
C GLN A 622 -34.84 -38.23 6.29
N THR A 623 -35.19 -39.52 6.17
CA THR A 623 -34.26 -40.55 5.70
C THR A 623 -33.92 -40.41 4.20
N LEU A 624 -34.85 -39.97 3.35
CA LEU A 624 -34.57 -39.64 1.94
C LEU A 624 -33.68 -38.39 1.79
N ARG A 625 -33.86 -37.36 2.63
CA ARG A 625 -32.99 -36.18 2.70
C ARG A 625 -31.58 -36.57 3.19
N ALA A 626 -31.49 -37.40 4.22
CA ALA A 626 -30.22 -37.93 4.72
C ALA A 626 -29.50 -38.79 3.67
N LYS A 627 -30.24 -39.67 2.97
CA LYS A 627 -29.72 -40.47 1.85
C LYS A 627 -29.11 -39.58 0.77
N ARG A 628 -29.84 -38.57 0.28
CA ARG A 628 -29.34 -37.63 -0.73
C ARG A 628 -28.10 -36.87 -0.28
N ALA A 629 -28.01 -36.49 1.00
CA ALA A 629 -26.82 -35.85 1.55
C ALA A 629 -25.59 -36.77 1.56
N VAL A 630 -25.78 -38.07 1.83
CA VAL A 630 -24.71 -39.09 1.75
C VAL A 630 -24.33 -39.40 0.29
N GLU A 631 -25.31 -39.47 -0.62
CA GLU A 631 -25.05 -39.64 -2.07
C GLU A 631 -24.25 -38.44 -2.63
N GLN A 632 -24.59 -37.21 -2.25
CA GLN A 632 -23.82 -36.02 -2.62
C GLN A 632 -22.41 -36.03 -2.01
N GLN A 633 -22.25 -36.41 -0.73
CA GLN A 633 -20.93 -36.54 -0.10
C GLN A 633 -20.05 -37.62 -0.76
N LEU A 634 -20.67 -38.67 -1.32
CA LEU A 634 -19.97 -39.70 -2.09
C LEU A 634 -19.49 -39.15 -3.44
N GLU A 635 -20.31 -38.38 -4.16
CA GLU A 635 -19.90 -37.70 -5.39
C GLU A 635 -18.80 -36.65 -5.15
N GLU A 636 -18.94 -35.81 -4.11
CA GLU A 636 -17.92 -34.86 -3.66
C GLU A 636 -16.61 -35.56 -3.24
N SER A 637 -16.70 -36.76 -2.66
CA SER A 637 -15.52 -37.58 -2.35
C SER A 637 -14.87 -38.15 -3.63
N HIS A 638 -15.66 -38.61 -4.59
CA HIS A 638 -15.15 -39.12 -5.87
C HIS A 638 -14.49 -38.03 -6.73
N THR A 639 -15.06 -36.83 -6.79
CA THR A 639 -14.41 -35.69 -7.47
C THR A 639 -13.13 -35.30 -6.75
N LYS A 640 -13.12 -35.24 -5.41
CA LYS A 640 -11.91 -34.97 -4.62
C LYS A 640 -10.82 -36.02 -4.83
N ILE A 641 -11.18 -37.31 -4.92
CA ILE A 641 -10.23 -38.39 -5.25
C ILE A 641 -9.68 -38.22 -6.67
N SER A 642 -10.50 -37.82 -7.64
CA SER A 642 -10.05 -37.55 -9.02
C SER A 642 -9.06 -36.38 -9.06
N GLU A 643 -9.39 -35.26 -8.41
CA GLU A 643 -8.47 -34.11 -8.25
C GLU A 643 -7.15 -34.51 -7.60
N LEU A 644 -7.19 -35.23 -6.47
CA LEU A 644 -6.00 -35.68 -5.75
C LEU A 644 -5.14 -36.63 -6.58
N ASN A 645 -5.76 -37.48 -7.42
CA ASN A 645 -5.04 -38.35 -8.34
C ASN A 645 -4.35 -37.53 -9.45
N THR A 646 -5.04 -36.56 -10.04
CA THR A 646 -4.45 -35.62 -11.03
C THR A 646 -3.30 -34.81 -10.41
N ILE A 647 -3.47 -34.33 -9.17
CA ILE A 647 -2.42 -33.64 -8.41
C ILE A 647 -1.23 -34.58 -8.16
N ASN A 648 -1.44 -35.84 -7.78
CA ASN A 648 -0.37 -36.81 -7.58
C ASN A 648 0.42 -37.11 -8.87
N VAL A 649 -0.24 -37.24 -10.02
CA VAL A 649 0.43 -37.41 -11.32
C VAL A 649 1.28 -36.18 -11.65
N ASN A 650 0.74 -34.98 -11.44
CA ASN A 650 1.48 -33.73 -11.65
C ASN A 650 2.67 -33.57 -10.69
N LEU A 651 2.49 -33.87 -9.39
CA LEU A 651 3.56 -33.85 -8.40
C LEU A 651 4.64 -34.89 -8.70
N THR A 652 4.28 -36.07 -9.21
CA THR A 652 5.24 -37.10 -9.64
C THR A 652 6.05 -36.61 -10.85
N SER A 653 5.42 -35.92 -11.80
CA SER A 653 6.11 -35.31 -12.95
C SER A 653 7.04 -34.17 -12.53
N VAL A 654 6.61 -33.30 -11.61
CA VAL A 654 7.45 -32.22 -11.05
C VAL A 654 8.61 -32.80 -10.24
N LYS A 655 8.36 -33.82 -9.41
CA LYS A 655 9.40 -34.55 -8.67
C LYS A 655 10.47 -35.10 -9.63
N GLY A 656 10.07 -35.79 -10.70
CA GLY A 656 11.02 -36.31 -11.69
C GLY A 656 11.81 -35.23 -12.45
N LYS A 657 11.32 -33.99 -12.54
CA LYS A 657 12.11 -32.85 -13.04
C LYS A 657 13.11 -32.38 -11.99
N LEU A 658 12.67 -32.16 -10.76
CA LEU A 658 13.53 -31.74 -9.65
C LEU A 658 14.64 -32.77 -9.34
N GLU A 659 14.37 -34.07 -9.50
CA GLU A 659 15.38 -35.13 -9.35
C GLU A 659 16.44 -35.07 -10.47
N ASN A 660 16.06 -34.70 -11.70
CA ASN A 660 17.02 -34.47 -12.80
C ASN A 660 17.78 -33.15 -12.64
N GLU A 661 17.12 -32.07 -12.22
CA GLU A 661 17.75 -30.78 -11.94
C GLU A 661 18.74 -30.88 -10.77
N PHE A 662 18.40 -31.66 -9.73
CA PHE A 662 19.31 -32.00 -8.64
C PHE A 662 20.51 -32.84 -9.11
N LEU A 663 20.30 -33.79 -10.01
CA LEU A 663 21.39 -34.60 -10.58
C LEU A 663 22.35 -33.73 -11.42
N VAL A 664 21.85 -32.75 -12.18
CA VAL A 664 22.70 -31.77 -12.89
C VAL A 664 23.48 -30.93 -11.88
N LEU A 665 22.81 -30.34 -10.89
CA LEU A 665 23.45 -29.51 -9.86
C LEU A 665 24.49 -30.30 -9.02
N GLN A 666 24.30 -31.60 -8.82
CA GLN A 666 25.28 -32.49 -8.20
C GLN A 666 26.54 -32.65 -9.08
N ASN A 667 26.38 -32.81 -10.39
CA ASN A 667 27.53 -32.86 -11.32
C ASN A 667 28.27 -31.52 -11.35
N ASP A 668 27.55 -30.39 -11.43
CA ASP A 668 28.13 -29.04 -11.39
C ASP A 668 28.93 -28.82 -10.09
N TYR A 669 28.38 -29.24 -8.95
CA TYR A 669 29.05 -29.18 -7.64
C TYR A 669 30.31 -30.07 -7.60
N GLU A 670 30.27 -31.25 -8.22
CA GLU A 670 31.45 -32.11 -8.36
C GLU A 670 32.53 -31.49 -9.25
N GLU A 671 32.17 -30.78 -10.33
CA GLU A 671 33.15 -30.08 -11.18
C GLU A 671 33.78 -28.89 -10.46
N ILE A 672 32.98 -28.05 -9.82
CA ILE A 672 33.48 -26.95 -8.96
C ILE A 672 34.38 -27.48 -7.84
N SER A 673 34.04 -28.64 -7.24
CA SER A 673 34.88 -29.30 -6.23
C SER A 673 36.21 -29.83 -6.79
N LYS A 674 36.26 -30.20 -8.08
CA LYS A 674 37.50 -30.62 -8.77
C LYS A 674 38.35 -29.39 -9.10
N GLU A 675 37.75 -28.30 -9.59
CA GLU A 675 38.46 -27.04 -9.86
C GLU A 675 39.05 -26.41 -8.58
N LEU A 676 38.29 -26.41 -7.47
CA LEU A 676 38.76 -25.91 -6.18
C LEU A 676 40.00 -26.66 -5.70
N ARG A 677 40.03 -28.00 -5.80
CA ARG A 677 41.22 -28.80 -5.48
C ARG A 677 42.42 -28.47 -6.36
N VAL A 678 42.22 -28.24 -7.65
CA VAL A 678 43.29 -27.82 -8.57
C VAL A 678 43.80 -26.42 -8.24
N SER A 679 42.93 -25.53 -7.75
CA SER A 679 43.32 -24.21 -7.22
C SER A 679 44.13 -24.33 -5.93
N ASP A 680 43.69 -25.15 -4.98
CA ASP A 680 44.40 -25.42 -3.72
C ASP A 680 45.77 -26.05 -3.98
N GLU A 681 45.90 -26.98 -4.93
CA GLU A 681 47.21 -27.52 -5.32
C GLU A 681 48.16 -26.45 -5.87
N ARG A 682 47.65 -25.50 -6.67
CA ARG A 682 48.46 -24.38 -7.18
C ARG A 682 48.87 -23.44 -6.06
N TYR A 683 47.94 -23.09 -5.16
CA TYR A 683 48.20 -22.24 -4.00
C TYR A 683 49.26 -22.85 -3.06
N ASN A 684 49.16 -24.16 -2.79
CA ASN A 684 50.15 -24.86 -1.97
C ASN A 684 51.55 -24.92 -2.64
N ARG A 685 51.64 -25.05 -3.97
CA ARG A 685 52.94 -24.95 -4.69
C ARG A 685 53.55 -23.54 -4.53
N VAL A 686 52.75 -22.49 -4.70
CA VAL A 686 53.19 -21.10 -4.51
C VAL A 686 53.64 -20.85 -3.05
N ILE A 687 52.98 -21.46 -2.05
CA ILE A 687 53.45 -21.40 -0.65
C ILE A 687 54.83 -22.07 -0.47
N VAL A 688 55.06 -23.22 -1.11
CA VAL A 688 56.35 -23.93 -1.04
C VAL A 688 57.46 -23.14 -1.74
N GLU A 689 57.18 -22.54 -2.89
CA GLU A 689 58.10 -21.66 -3.64
C GLU A 689 58.40 -20.37 -2.86
N LEU A 690 57.38 -19.75 -2.24
CA LEU A 690 57.53 -18.59 -1.36
C LEU A 690 58.34 -18.92 -0.11
N LYS A 691 58.18 -20.13 0.44
CA LYS A 691 59.01 -20.59 1.56
C LYS A 691 60.46 -20.79 1.13
N SER A 692 60.70 -21.49 0.02
CA SER A 692 62.05 -21.74 -0.51
C SER A 692 62.80 -20.43 -0.81
N THR A 693 62.14 -19.47 -1.44
CA THR A 693 62.72 -18.14 -1.72
C THR A 693 62.95 -17.31 -0.45
N LYS A 694 62.10 -17.44 0.57
CA LYS A 694 62.34 -16.85 1.90
C LYS A 694 63.54 -17.49 2.60
N ASP A 695 63.67 -18.81 2.56
CA ASP A 695 64.76 -19.53 3.21
C ASP A 695 66.12 -19.17 2.54
N LEU A 696 66.15 -19.04 1.20
CA LEU A 696 67.30 -18.49 0.45
C LEU A 696 67.63 -17.03 0.80
N LEU A 697 66.62 -16.18 1.03
CA LEU A 697 66.81 -14.80 1.46
C LEU A 697 67.44 -14.73 2.87
N VAL A 698 67.08 -15.65 3.77
CA VAL A 698 67.71 -15.77 5.09
C VAL A 698 69.15 -16.25 4.98
N GLU A 699 69.45 -17.22 4.10
CA GLU A 699 70.83 -17.69 3.86
C GLU A 699 71.73 -16.56 3.34
N GLU A 700 71.26 -15.74 2.40
CA GLU A 700 72.02 -14.57 1.93
C GLU A 700 72.08 -13.43 2.96
N GLN A 701 71.09 -13.25 3.85
CA GLN A 701 71.21 -12.33 4.99
C GLN A 701 72.25 -12.80 6.01
N GLU A 702 72.33 -14.11 6.28
CA GLU A 702 73.42 -14.70 7.05
C GLU A 702 74.78 -14.53 6.33
N ARG A 703 74.82 -14.65 5.01
CA ARG A 703 76.03 -14.43 4.22
C ARG A 703 76.51 -12.98 4.29
N VAL A 704 75.61 -12.02 4.12
CA VAL A 704 75.90 -10.59 4.26
C VAL A 704 76.40 -10.25 5.66
N THR A 705 75.77 -10.75 6.72
CA THR A 705 76.22 -10.50 8.10
C THR A 705 77.56 -11.17 8.42
N LYS A 706 77.86 -12.34 7.85
CA LYS A 706 79.21 -12.96 7.89
C LYS A 706 80.24 -12.13 7.11
N ILE A 707 79.88 -11.54 5.97
CA ILE A 707 80.75 -10.62 5.21
C ILE A 707 80.97 -9.31 5.99
N GLU A 708 79.96 -8.78 6.68
CA GLU A 708 80.11 -7.59 7.53
C GLU A 708 80.96 -7.82 8.78
N SER A 709 80.91 -9.01 9.39
CA SER A 709 81.79 -9.33 10.52
C SER A 709 83.25 -9.48 10.07
N ILE A 710 83.49 -10.13 8.92
CA ILE A 710 84.81 -10.20 8.27
C ILE A 710 85.31 -8.80 7.87
N LYS A 711 84.43 -7.94 7.33
CA LYS A 711 84.75 -6.53 7.03
C LYS A 711 85.13 -5.77 8.30
N LYS A 712 84.42 -5.96 9.41
CA LYS A 712 84.76 -5.34 10.70
C LYS A 712 86.07 -5.87 11.28
N SER A 713 86.38 -7.17 11.17
CA SER A 713 87.68 -7.69 11.60
C SER A 713 88.82 -7.15 10.75
N LEU A 714 88.63 -7.03 9.42
CA LEU A 714 89.60 -6.41 8.52
C LEU A 714 89.75 -4.90 8.77
N GLU A 715 88.68 -4.17 9.11
CA GLU A 715 88.77 -2.76 9.53
C GLU A 715 89.47 -2.55 10.89
N ILE A 716 89.44 -3.56 11.76
CA ILE A 716 90.20 -3.58 13.01
C ILE A 716 91.66 -3.94 12.72
N GLU A 717 91.91 -4.91 11.84
CA GLU A 717 93.26 -5.30 11.42
C GLU A 717 93.97 -4.18 10.66
N VAL A 718 93.28 -3.48 9.75
CA VAL A 718 93.78 -2.26 9.08
C VAL A 718 94.05 -1.15 10.08
N ARG A 719 93.18 -0.92 11.08
CA ARG A 719 93.50 0.04 12.17
C ARG A 719 94.72 -0.38 12.98
N ASN A 720 94.85 -1.67 13.32
CA ASN A 720 96.00 -2.18 14.04
C ASN A 720 97.28 -2.04 13.20
N LEU A 721 97.22 -2.24 11.89
CA LEU A 721 98.32 -1.99 10.96
C LEU A 721 98.63 -0.49 10.82
N GLN A 722 97.63 0.39 10.81
CA GLN A 722 97.82 1.85 10.84
C GLN A 722 98.51 2.29 12.13
N VAL A 723 98.04 1.85 13.30
CA VAL A 723 98.70 2.11 14.59
C VAL A 723 100.12 1.54 14.61
N ARG A 724 100.35 0.37 14.01
CA ARG A 724 101.69 -0.23 13.91
C ARG A 724 102.61 0.50 12.93
N ILE A 725 102.05 1.15 11.90
CA ILE A 725 102.76 2.09 11.03
C ILE A 725 103.08 3.37 11.81
N GLU A 726 102.13 3.95 12.56
CA GLU A 726 102.36 5.11 13.43
C GLU A 726 103.43 4.80 14.51
N GLU A 727 103.44 3.60 15.10
CA GLU A 727 104.51 3.15 16.01
C GLU A 727 105.86 3.01 15.30
N VAL A 728 105.90 2.47 14.08
CA VAL A 728 107.13 2.38 13.27
C VAL A 728 107.62 3.77 12.85
N GLU A 729 106.72 4.69 12.50
CA GLU A 729 107.03 6.09 12.19
C GLU A 729 107.52 6.85 13.43
N VAL A 730 106.90 6.66 14.60
CA VAL A 730 107.38 7.26 15.86
C VAL A 730 108.76 6.72 16.24
N ASN A 731 109.03 5.43 16.05
CA ASN A 731 110.36 4.84 16.26
C ASN A 731 111.38 5.32 15.21
N ALA A 732 110.98 5.45 13.94
CA ALA A 732 111.81 6.03 12.87
C ALA A 732 112.12 7.51 13.14
N LEU A 733 111.15 8.28 13.66
CA LEU A 733 111.32 9.67 14.09
C LEU A 733 112.15 9.79 15.38
N ALA A 734 112.22 8.76 16.22
CA ALA A 734 113.10 8.71 17.39
C ALA A 734 114.56 8.43 16.99
N GLY A 735 114.79 7.53 16.03
CA GLY A 735 116.10 7.36 15.38
C GLY A 735 116.50 8.61 14.60
N GLY A 736 115.60 9.12 13.78
CA GLY A 736 115.73 10.34 12.98
C GLY A 736 116.12 11.53 13.82
N ARG A 737 115.43 11.83 14.93
CA ARG A 737 115.79 12.96 15.83
C ARG A 737 117.19 12.87 16.42
N ARG A 738 117.74 11.66 16.66
CA ARG A 738 119.14 11.50 17.12
C ARG A 738 120.16 11.72 16.00
N VAL A 739 119.83 11.35 14.77
CA VAL A 739 120.68 11.63 13.59
C VAL A 739 120.60 13.11 13.23
N VAL A 740 119.40 13.68 13.17
CA VAL A 740 119.14 15.11 12.94
C VAL A 740 119.85 15.96 13.99
N SER A 741 119.77 15.65 15.28
CA SER A 741 120.50 16.44 16.31
C SER A 741 122.03 16.40 16.13
N LYS A 742 122.61 15.28 15.65
CA LYS A 742 124.02 15.23 15.26
C LYS A 742 124.31 16.02 13.98
N LEU A 743 123.39 16.01 13.01
CA LEU A 743 123.50 16.81 11.80
C LEU A 743 123.29 18.31 12.09
N GLU A 744 122.46 18.71 13.05
CA GLU A 744 122.29 20.08 13.52
C GLU A 744 123.49 20.59 14.35
N SER A 745 124.24 19.69 14.99
CA SER A 745 125.57 20.02 15.52
C SER A 745 126.53 20.24 14.36
N ARG A 746 126.63 19.25 13.45
CA ARG A 746 127.52 19.32 12.28
C ARG A 746 127.23 20.52 11.37
N ILE A 747 125.96 20.91 11.24
CA ILE A 747 125.51 22.10 10.53
C ILE A 747 125.94 23.34 11.28
N ARG A 748 125.78 23.44 12.61
CA ARG A 748 126.32 24.59 13.38
C ARG A 748 127.84 24.70 13.32
N ASP A 749 128.55 23.58 13.38
CA ASP A 749 130.01 23.54 13.23
C ASP A 749 130.41 24.04 11.82
N ILE A 750 129.72 23.56 10.78
CA ILE A 750 129.90 24.00 9.38
C ILE A 750 129.38 25.43 9.15
N GLU A 751 128.40 25.92 9.91
CA GLU A 751 127.89 27.29 9.85
C GLU A 751 128.90 28.26 10.47
N VAL A 752 129.59 27.87 11.55
CA VAL A 752 130.71 28.62 12.12
C VAL A 752 131.92 28.60 11.18
N GLU A 753 132.28 27.45 10.59
CA GLU A 753 133.31 27.39 9.54
C GLU A 753 132.91 28.21 8.31
N LEU A 754 131.62 28.22 7.93
CA LEU A 754 131.07 29.05 6.86
C LEU A 754 130.98 30.52 7.26
N GLU A 755 130.90 30.88 8.54
CA GLU A 755 130.97 32.27 9.00
C GLU A 755 132.41 32.78 9.08
N GLU A 756 133.36 31.94 9.49
CA GLU A 756 134.78 32.22 9.28
C GLU A 756 135.12 32.35 7.80
N GLU A 757 134.64 31.44 6.95
CA GLU A 757 134.90 31.47 5.52
C GLU A 757 134.09 32.57 4.83
N LYS A 758 132.91 32.98 5.32
CA LYS A 758 132.25 34.25 4.93
C LYS A 758 133.07 35.46 5.38
N ARG A 759 133.80 35.41 6.51
CA ARG A 759 134.69 36.49 6.97
C ARG A 759 135.92 36.58 6.07
N ARG A 760 136.58 35.45 5.77
CA ARG A 760 137.70 35.33 4.81
C ARG A 760 137.25 35.67 3.38
N HIS A 761 136.05 35.27 2.96
CA HIS A 761 135.43 35.65 1.70
C HIS A 761 134.97 37.11 1.69
N SER A 762 134.65 37.74 2.83
CA SER A 762 134.38 39.17 2.95
C SER A 762 135.67 40.00 2.83
N GLU A 763 136.77 39.53 3.42
CA GLU A 763 138.10 40.12 3.23
C GLU A 763 138.61 39.91 1.80
N THR A 764 138.41 38.71 1.24
CA THR A 764 138.67 38.40 -0.18
C THR A 764 137.76 39.21 -1.09
N GLN A 765 136.49 39.44 -0.76
CA GLN A 765 135.60 40.34 -1.51
C GLN A 765 135.99 41.81 -1.35
N LYS A 766 136.62 42.24 -0.24
CA LYS A 766 137.16 43.61 -0.14
C LYS A 766 138.43 43.78 -0.98
N ILE A 767 139.27 42.76 -1.07
CA ILE A 767 140.43 42.72 -1.97
C ILE A 767 139.97 42.61 -3.43
N MET A 768 139.01 41.74 -3.72
CA MET A 768 138.37 41.56 -5.03
C MET A 768 137.68 42.85 -5.45
N ARG A 769 136.84 43.51 -4.63
CA ARG A 769 136.23 44.80 -4.99
C ARG A 769 137.25 45.91 -5.24
N LYS A 770 138.40 45.91 -4.54
CA LYS A 770 139.53 46.80 -4.88
C LYS A 770 140.18 46.42 -6.23
N LYS A 771 140.29 45.13 -6.55
CA LYS A 771 140.77 44.63 -7.85
C LYS A 771 139.74 44.80 -8.98
N GLU A 772 138.44 44.72 -8.71
CA GLU A 772 137.33 44.97 -9.63
C GLU A 772 137.19 46.47 -9.90
N HIS A 773 137.42 47.34 -8.91
CA HIS A 773 137.54 48.78 -9.15
C HIS A 773 138.77 49.06 -10.03
N ARG A 774 139.91 48.43 -9.74
CA ARG A 774 141.13 48.51 -10.58
C ARG A 774 140.92 47.93 -11.99
N VAL A 775 140.10 46.89 -12.14
CA VAL A 775 139.76 46.26 -13.44
C VAL A 775 138.69 47.08 -14.18
N LYS A 776 137.77 47.74 -13.49
CA LYS A 776 136.83 48.70 -14.09
C LYS A 776 137.52 49.99 -14.50
N GLU A 777 138.50 50.46 -13.72
CA GLU A 777 139.44 51.51 -14.14
C GLU A 777 140.24 51.08 -15.36
N LEU A 778 140.79 49.85 -15.37
CA LEU A 778 141.52 49.33 -16.54
C LEU A 778 140.61 49.03 -17.76
N LEU A 779 139.31 48.76 -17.55
CA LEU A 779 138.32 48.62 -18.63
C LEU A 779 137.90 49.98 -19.19
N LEU A 780 137.65 50.98 -18.34
CA LEU A 780 137.46 52.37 -18.78
C LEU A 780 138.71 52.89 -19.48
N GLN A 781 139.90 52.64 -18.93
CA GLN A 781 141.17 52.96 -19.56
C GLN A 781 141.31 52.23 -20.89
N THR A 782 140.95 50.95 -21.02
CA THR A 782 141.04 50.25 -22.32
C THR A 782 139.93 50.63 -23.30
N GLU A 783 138.77 51.12 -22.86
CA GLU A 783 137.75 51.75 -23.73
C GLU A 783 138.14 53.17 -24.17
N GLU A 784 138.76 53.95 -23.29
CA GLU A 784 139.34 55.27 -23.63
C GLU A 784 140.58 55.12 -24.50
N ASP A 785 141.44 54.14 -24.24
CA ASP A 785 142.55 53.75 -25.10
C ASP A 785 142.00 53.18 -26.42
N HIS A 786 140.88 52.44 -26.46
CA HIS A 786 140.26 52.03 -27.73
C HIS A 786 139.73 53.22 -28.52
N LYS A 787 139.03 54.17 -27.88
CA LYS A 787 138.61 55.43 -28.53
C LYS A 787 139.83 56.22 -29.02
N THR A 788 140.89 56.28 -28.22
CA THR A 788 142.14 56.97 -28.56
C THR A 788 142.89 56.26 -29.68
N ILE A 789 142.91 54.92 -29.72
CA ILE A 789 143.46 54.11 -30.82
C ILE A 789 142.59 54.23 -32.07
N THR A 790 141.27 54.29 -31.96
CA THR A 790 140.39 54.59 -33.10
C THR A 790 140.67 55.99 -33.63
N MET A 791 140.72 57.02 -32.79
CA MET A 791 141.09 58.39 -33.17
C MET A 791 142.52 58.51 -33.70
N LEU A 792 143.46 57.72 -33.19
CA LEU A 792 144.83 57.65 -33.67
C LEU A 792 144.91 56.89 -35.00
N ASN A 793 144.11 55.86 -35.24
CA ASN A 793 143.99 55.21 -36.55
C ASN A 793 143.36 56.18 -37.56
N ASP A 794 142.30 56.89 -37.18
CA ASP A 794 141.66 57.94 -37.99
C ASP A 794 142.66 59.07 -38.33
N ALA A 795 143.50 59.46 -37.36
CA ALA A 795 144.59 60.41 -37.55
C ALA A 795 145.77 59.84 -38.35
N VAL A 796 146.09 58.55 -38.21
CA VAL A 796 147.14 57.83 -38.96
C VAL A 796 146.71 57.58 -40.40
N GLU A 797 145.43 57.35 -40.69
CA GLU A 797 144.91 57.30 -42.05
C GLU A 797 144.97 58.70 -42.67
N LYS A 798 144.49 59.74 -41.98
CA LYS A 798 144.60 61.14 -42.46
C LYS A 798 146.06 61.62 -42.59
N LEU A 799 146.97 61.13 -41.76
CA LEU A 799 148.42 61.33 -41.89
C LEU A 799 149.04 60.46 -42.97
N SER A 800 148.53 59.26 -43.24
CA SER A 800 148.98 58.36 -44.30
C SER A 800 148.51 58.86 -45.68
N GLU A 801 147.32 59.45 -45.77
CA GLU A 801 146.88 60.23 -46.93
C GLU A 801 147.74 61.48 -47.12
N LYS A 802 148.00 62.26 -46.06
CA LYS A 802 148.97 63.38 -46.14
C LYS A 802 150.38 62.92 -46.48
N VAL A 803 150.84 61.75 -46.04
CA VAL A 803 152.14 61.17 -46.39
C VAL A 803 152.13 60.59 -47.81
N LYS A 804 151.01 60.09 -48.34
CA LYS A 804 150.87 59.74 -49.76
C LYS A 804 150.88 61.00 -50.64
N MET A 805 150.18 62.06 -50.23
CA MET A 805 150.16 63.36 -50.90
C MET A 805 151.55 64.03 -50.85
N TYR A 806 152.19 64.06 -49.67
CA TYR A 806 153.56 64.57 -49.52
C TYR A 806 154.59 63.65 -50.18
N LYS A 807 154.42 62.34 -50.27
CA LYS A 807 155.27 61.48 -51.11
C LYS A 807 155.05 61.74 -52.59
N ARG A 808 153.86 62.16 -53.03
CA ARG A 808 153.60 62.57 -54.41
C ARG A 808 154.24 63.93 -54.72
N GLN A 809 154.07 64.91 -53.85
CA GLN A 809 154.75 66.22 -53.95
C GLN A 809 156.27 66.09 -53.80
N LEU A 810 156.75 65.23 -52.90
CA LEU A 810 158.17 64.91 -52.76
C LEU A 810 158.67 64.17 -54.00
N SER A 811 157.91 63.24 -54.59
CA SER A 811 158.30 62.57 -55.84
C SER A 811 158.30 63.53 -57.04
N GLU A 812 157.43 64.53 -57.08
CA GLU A 812 157.44 65.62 -58.07
C GLU A 812 158.64 66.56 -57.85
N GLN A 813 158.96 66.91 -56.61
CA GLN A 813 160.16 67.70 -56.25
C GLN A 813 161.46 66.90 -56.38
N GLU A 814 161.46 65.59 -56.16
CA GLU A 814 162.55 64.65 -56.45
C GLU A 814 162.68 64.48 -57.96
N GLY A 815 161.59 64.52 -58.74
CA GLY A 815 161.65 64.59 -60.19
C GLY A 815 162.39 65.85 -60.69
N MET A 816 162.01 67.02 -60.16
CA MET A 816 162.72 68.28 -60.44
C MET A 816 164.17 68.26 -59.92
N THR A 817 164.38 67.71 -58.72
CA THR A 817 165.71 67.59 -58.09
C THR A 817 166.59 66.60 -58.83
N GLN A 818 166.07 65.49 -59.35
CA GLN A 818 166.82 64.49 -60.12
C GLN A 818 167.14 65.01 -61.52
N GLN A 819 166.27 65.81 -62.15
CA GLN A 819 166.64 66.55 -63.36
C GLN A 819 167.77 67.56 -63.08
N ASN A 820 167.69 68.31 -61.98
CA ASN A 820 168.78 69.22 -61.59
C ASN A 820 170.05 68.46 -61.17
N LEU A 821 169.95 67.33 -60.48
CA LEU A 821 171.06 66.47 -60.07
C LEU A 821 171.69 65.79 -61.28
N THR A 822 170.94 65.54 -62.36
CA THR A 822 171.49 65.06 -63.64
C THR A 822 172.27 66.16 -64.37
N ARG A 823 171.87 67.44 -64.23
CA ARG A 823 172.70 68.58 -64.67
C ARG A 823 173.95 68.72 -63.78
N VAL A 824 173.81 68.67 -62.46
CA VAL A 824 174.94 68.76 -61.52
C VAL A 824 175.91 67.61 -61.73
N ARG A 825 175.47 66.35 -61.84
CA ARG A 825 176.32 65.19 -62.15
C ARG A 825 177.01 65.25 -63.51
N ARG A 826 176.50 66.04 -64.46
CA ARG A 826 177.20 66.34 -65.72
C ARG A 826 178.37 67.28 -65.47
N PHE A 827 178.14 68.41 -64.79
CA PHE A 827 179.20 69.31 -64.35
C PHE A 827 180.18 68.67 -63.34
N GLN A 828 179.72 67.68 -62.55
CA GLN A 828 180.53 66.98 -61.58
C GLN A 828 181.40 65.88 -62.22
N ARG A 829 180.99 65.29 -63.34
CA ARG A 829 181.90 64.48 -64.19
C ARG A 829 182.93 65.33 -64.91
N GLU A 830 182.57 66.56 -65.25
CA GLU A 830 183.51 67.57 -65.75
C GLU A 830 184.49 68.03 -64.63
N LEU A 831 184.14 67.85 -63.35
CA LEU A 831 185.00 68.07 -62.17
C LEU A 831 185.84 66.83 -61.82
N GLU A 832 185.28 65.62 -61.78
CA GLU A 832 185.98 64.34 -61.57
C GLU A 832 187.16 64.23 -62.55
N ALA A 833 186.93 64.54 -63.82
CA ALA A 833 187.96 64.56 -64.86
C ALA A 833 189.09 65.60 -64.62
N ALA A 834 188.90 66.57 -63.73
CA ALA A 834 189.88 67.60 -63.34
C ALA A 834 190.56 67.27 -62.00
N GLU A 835 189.84 66.72 -61.03
CA GLU A 835 190.36 66.36 -59.69
C GLU A 835 191.22 65.08 -59.74
N ASP A 836 190.86 64.07 -60.55
CA ASP A 836 191.74 62.92 -60.87
C ASP A 836 193.09 63.41 -61.46
N ARG A 837 193.06 64.54 -62.18
CA ARG A 837 194.25 65.18 -62.78
C ARG A 837 195.11 65.91 -61.77
N ALA A 838 194.61 66.15 -60.55
CA ALA A 838 195.32 66.79 -59.44
C ALA A 838 195.85 65.76 -58.43
N GLU A 839 195.04 64.80 -57.97
CA GLU A 839 195.52 63.76 -57.03
C GLU A 839 196.61 62.88 -57.66
N GLN A 840 196.56 62.64 -58.97
CA GLN A 840 197.62 61.90 -59.67
C GLN A 840 198.96 62.68 -59.75
N ALA A 841 198.98 63.97 -59.40
CA ALA A 841 200.20 64.73 -59.13
C ALA A 841 200.66 64.61 -57.66
N GLU A 842 199.75 64.64 -56.68
CA GLU A 842 200.11 64.50 -55.26
C GLU A 842 200.57 63.08 -54.88
N SER A 843 199.97 62.06 -55.48
CA SER A 843 200.36 60.65 -55.34
C SER A 843 201.85 60.43 -55.69
N ASN A 844 202.33 61.09 -56.75
CA ASN A 844 203.73 61.07 -57.17
C ASN A 844 204.66 61.84 -56.20
N LEU A 845 204.15 62.79 -55.42
CA LEU A 845 204.94 63.65 -54.54
C LEU A 845 205.21 62.99 -53.17
N ASN A 846 204.22 62.29 -52.60
CA ASN A 846 204.39 61.58 -51.33
C ASN A 846 205.14 60.24 -51.46
N PHE A 847 205.04 59.54 -52.61
CA PHE A 847 205.81 58.32 -52.90
C PHE A 847 207.34 58.52 -52.82
N ILE A 848 207.81 59.77 -52.93
CA ILE A 848 209.23 60.15 -52.91
C ILE A 848 209.75 60.46 -51.48
N ARG A 849 208.89 60.74 -50.50
CA ARG A 849 209.32 61.40 -49.23
C ARG A 849 209.52 60.52 -47.99
N SER A 850 208.94 59.32 -47.90
CA SER A 850 209.03 58.47 -46.69
C SER A 850 209.82 57.15 -46.86
N ARG A 851 210.46 56.94 -48.02
CA ARG A 851 211.09 55.66 -48.40
C ARG A 851 212.47 55.39 -47.75
N HIS A 852 212.57 55.38 -46.41
CA HIS A 852 213.83 55.05 -45.71
C HIS A 852 213.69 54.35 -44.34
N ARG A 853 214.21 53.10 -44.25
CA ARG A 853 214.53 52.27 -43.05
C ARG A 853 213.32 51.70 -42.26
N THR A 854 213.28 50.47 -41.72
CA THR A 854 214.09 49.20 -41.72
C THR A 854 213.14 48.06 -41.24
N ILE A 855 213.13 46.76 -41.64
CA ILE A 855 214.11 45.72 -42.04
C ILE A 855 214.74 44.95 -40.85
N VAL A 856 214.77 43.60 -40.74
CA VAL A 856 213.92 42.49 -41.27
C VAL A 856 214.19 41.14 -40.53
N THR A 857 213.18 40.26 -40.37
CA THR A 857 213.20 38.88 -39.78
C THR A 857 211.87 38.17 -40.13
N SER A 858 211.60 36.85 -39.99
CA SER A 858 212.38 35.58 -39.89
C SER A 858 211.45 34.37 -40.27
N PRO A 859 211.93 33.12 -40.53
CA PRO A 859 211.21 32.16 -41.39
C PRO A 859 210.84 30.75 -40.85
N GLY A 860 209.74 30.16 -41.36
CA GLY A 860 209.57 28.70 -41.62
C GLY A 860 208.40 27.95 -40.92
N SER A 861 207.83 26.85 -41.44
CA SER A 861 207.92 26.19 -42.79
C SER A 861 206.92 25.00 -42.97
N VAL A 862 206.88 24.36 -44.17
CA VAL A 862 206.26 23.04 -44.58
C VAL A 862 204.97 23.13 -45.48
N LYS A 863 204.59 22.03 -46.17
CA LYS A 863 203.99 21.97 -47.54
C LYS A 863 202.79 21.00 -47.79
N GLN A 864 201.98 21.33 -48.81
CA GLN A 864 201.27 20.50 -49.83
C GLN A 864 200.22 19.43 -49.47
N VAL A 865 198.97 19.62 -49.96
CA VAL A 865 197.97 18.59 -50.40
C VAL A 865 197.19 19.15 -51.63
N PHE A 866 196.42 18.32 -52.36
CA PHE A 866 195.64 18.62 -53.59
C PHE A 866 194.38 19.49 -53.33
N VAL A 867 193.75 20.27 -54.24
CA VAL A 867 193.45 20.16 -55.71
C VAL A 867 192.26 19.20 -55.98
N THR A 868 191.22 19.50 -56.80
CA THR A 868 191.15 20.24 -58.08
C THR A 868 190.07 21.35 -58.19
N THR A 869 190.52 22.57 -58.53
CA THR A 869 189.86 23.69 -59.28
C THR A 869 188.34 24.00 -59.16
N THR A 870 187.87 25.23 -58.89
CA THR A 870 188.29 26.35 -57.99
C THR A 870 187.31 27.53 -58.13
N THR A 871 186.85 28.08 -57.00
CA THR A 871 186.32 29.45 -56.74
C THR A 871 185.21 30.04 -57.65
N GLU A 872 184.06 30.58 -57.23
CA GLU A 872 183.49 31.13 -55.97
C GLU A 872 183.21 32.65 -55.99
N GLU A 873 182.01 32.97 -55.48
CA GLU A 873 181.63 34.14 -54.68
C GLU A 873 181.48 35.58 -55.21
N SER A 874 180.59 36.27 -54.48
CA SER A 874 180.45 37.71 -54.23
C SER A 874 179.50 38.56 -55.10
N THR A 875 178.39 38.95 -54.45
CA THR A 875 177.71 40.25 -54.53
C THR A 875 177.49 40.87 -55.91
N SER A 876 176.37 40.57 -56.56
CA SER A 876 175.09 41.31 -56.42
C SER A 876 175.10 42.71 -57.04
N SER A 877 174.77 42.80 -58.33
CA SER A 877 174.70 44.05 -59.08
C SER A 877 173.54 44.03 -60.09
N SER A 878 173.05 45.23 -60.44
CA SER A 878 172.18 45.53 -61.60
C SER A 878 170.75 44.94 -61.57
N GLN A 879 169.72 45.58 -62.14
CA GLN A 879 169.55 46.89 -62.80
C GLN A 879 168.04 47.26 -62.71
N TYR A 880 167.60 48.51 -62.73
CA TYR A 880 168.25 49.78 -63.09
C TYR A 880 168.25 50.80 -61.94
#